data_AF-A0A2N2KRX6-F1
#
_entry.id   AF-A0A2N2KRX6-F1
#
_cell.length_a   1.000
_cell.length_b   1.000
_cell.length_c   1.000
_cell.angle_alpha   90.00
_cell.angle_beta   90.00
_cell.angle_gamma   90.00
#
_symmetry.space_group_name_H-M   'P 1'
#
loop_
_entity.id
_entity.type
_entity.pdbx_description
1 polymer ?
#
loop_
_entity_poly.entity_id
_entity_poly.type
_entity_poly.pdbx_seq_one_letter_code
_entity_poly.pdbx_strand_id
1 'polypeptide(L)'
;METNHGLFLITDVGSTTTKAILVDNTSESPTILGINHANTTVEAPLNDVRYGVFQAVSNLQKQINKAILSPSATAENLIFMDDISYLTTSSAGGGLQILVIGLTLFDSASSARRAAYGAGGIILDVFAIDDKRKASEQMLAMRNLHPDMILLCGGTDGGALSGVLRLAEILRIAKPLPKFATKVKIPTIYAGNTDASEMVKRMIGNDFDLVVLPNLRPNMEEENLKPTQEMIQKLFMENVMERAPGYAELKERVNAEILPTPMGVLRSLISATEDDKRNFFAFDVGGATTDVFSYIKGHYQRTVSANLGMSYSASNVLAEAGIEALLTQLPPELNETEVRNYIGNKTLYPTYNPTSKREYRIEHALAVLAIRKALLQHQEMHYNGKKVGYLDKLKQSEIDAYEEKFEYQENEDKYYFYPSEIDVLIGAGGVFAHAKNTCQCVMMLIDSFDAFGITEIWLDVDFITPHLGVLSEVDNSLAKKLLSSSCMKKMAVHVRPHFPDKTKKEVLQISYTENGIDKLLKVLPDSFVVLPAQAQRKMSFTPLGKCILHDKSEPITLETELMVIVDTRYDTKVFRADIEREMKLYSEEADTEPNANAFCNETVEETGSFSKVVSLPYKGEVTKLVGDIVSPDDVVASNQFNPPRLFIVNPYLNFKDITEAEVRETLLVSQGDIIEFDMLLRHMAEKPKHPFVGQSFYSPVRGKLEIIDYQSGILVLSEMQDFSKHPVYINLADRMSTTPRLAMRYLKKKLGDFVYQGDLLAQRLMSTGKGEEPCFVRVPSTGEITEIDHAKAIVTIQYKINPTNYLSHVHGVVEEVQEGTSITIGFKGTKLEGKLGLGSRTHGNFVYAANMRELELKTLKDTVVGIDFRADMNLINQIVTAGAKGLVCPGIDEGELVTFKKGELGVINTGNESTSLCLIITECFGAERLSTAFRNGFIKFDGALCHLEPHTRIRAGVARPYVCFMK
;
A
#
# COMPACT_ATOMS: atom_id res chain seq x y z
N MET A 1 -36.45 13.75 -23.02
CA MET A 1 -36.04 14.92 -23.82
C MET A 1 -34.65 14.59 -24.32
N GLU A 2 -34.51 14.21 -25.59
CA GLU A 2 -33.20 14.01 -26.21
C GLU A 2 -32.56 15.39 -26.34
N THR A 3 -31.64 15.72 -25.43
CA THR A 3 -30.83 16.92 -25.54
C THR A 3 -29.80 16.68 -26.63
N ASN A 4 -30.09 17.19 -27.82
CA ASN A 4 -29.19 17.20 -28.97
C ASN A 4 -28.04 18.20 -28.69
N HIS A 5 -27.13 17.84 -27.78
CA HIS A 5 -25.92 18.62 -27.52
C HIS A 5 -24.98 18.48 -28.71
N GLY A 6 -24.54 19.61 -29.28
CA GLY A 6 -23.64 19.59 -30.43
C GLY A 6 -22.23 19.15 -30.08
N LEU A 7 -21.76 19.43 -28.85
CA LEU A 7 -20.39 19.16 -28.41
C LEU A 7 -20.36 18.49 -27.03
N PHE A 8 -19.48 17.51 -26.87
CA PHE A 8 -19.15 16.93 -25.56
C PHE A 8 -17.74 17.37 -25.15
N LEU A 9 -17.64 18.10 -24.04
CA LEU A 9 -16.37 18.31 -23.34
C LEU A 9 -16.23 17.20 -22.32
N ILE A 10 -15.18 16.40 -22.43
CA ILE A 10 -14.94 15.30 -21.49
C ILE A 10 -13.59 15.49 -20.84
N THR A 11 -13.53 15.33 -19.53
CA THR A 11 -12.27 15.39 -18.79
C THR A 11 -11.99 14.10 -18.03
N ASP A 12 -10.71 13.81 -17.82
CA ASP A 12 -10.25 12.81 -16.86
C ASP A 12 -9.31 13.52 -15.90
N VAL A 13 -9.72 13.58 -14.63
CA VAL A 13 -8.93 14.17 -13.55
C VAL A 13 -8.09 13.06 -12.93
N GLY A 14 -6.91 12.83 -13.52
CA GLY A 14 -5.94 11.83 -13.05
C GLY A 14 -5.27 12.20 -11.72
N SER A 15 -4.34 11.36 -11.25
CA SER A 15 -3.54 11.67 -10.04
C SER A 15 -2.45 12.73 -10.27
N THR A 16 -1.89 12.77 -11.49
CA THR A 16 -0.79 13.69 -11.87
C THR A 16 -1.18 14.67 -12.97
N THR A 17 -2.08 14.24 -13.87
CA THR A 17 -2.45 14.98 -15.07
C THR A 17 -3.97 14.99 -15.23
N THR A 18 -4.52 16.16 -15.50
CA THR A 18 -5.92 16.35 -15.91
C THR A 18 -5.97 16.51 -17.42
N LYS A 19 -6.70 15.64 -18.11
CA LYS A 19 -6.80 15.62 -19.58
C LYS A 19 -8.21 16.01 -20.02
N ALA A 20 -8.31 16.88 -21.02
CA ALA A 20 -9.55 17.33 -21.63
C ALA A 20 -9.61 16.93 -23.12
N ILE A 21 -10.76 16.44 -23.57
CA ILE A 21 -11.09 16.22 -24.98
C ILE A 21 -12.38 16.94 -25.33
N LEU A 22 -12.47 17.43 -26.57
CA LEU A 22 -13.72 17.97 -27.13
C LEU A 22 -14.16 17.10 -28.31
N VAL A 23 -15.38 16.58 -28.24
CA VAL A 23 -15.99 15.73 -29.26
C VAL A 23 -17.09 16.51 -29.96
N ASP A 24 -17.08 16.47 -31.29
CA ASP A 24 -18.16 17.01 -32.12
C ASP A 24 -19.12 15.90 -32.54
N ASN A 25 -20.39 16.05 -32.13
CA ASN A 25 -21.49 15.14 -32.50
C ASN A 25 -22.49 15.79 -33.47
N THR A 26 -22.19 16.96 -34.01
CA THR A 26 -23.09 17.67 -34.94
C THR A 26 -23.08 17.10 -36.37
N SER A 27 -22.09 16.29 -36.71
CA SER A 27 -21.93 15.69 -38.05
C SER A 27 -22.27 14.19 -38.05
N GLU A 28 -22.63 13.64 -39.22
CA GLU A 28 -22.88 12.19 -39.40
C GLU A 28 -21.65 11.32 -39.02
N SER A 29 -20.45 11.91 -39.04
CA SER A 29 -19.18 11.30 -38.67
C SER A 29 -18.57 12.04 -37.47
N PRO A 30 -18.98 11.72 -36.23
CA PRO A 30 -18.43 12.36 -35.05
C PRO A 30 -16.91 12.24 -34.98
N THR A 31 -16.26 13.29 -34.49
CA THR A 31 -14.79 13.40 -34.44
C THR A 31 -14.32 14.06 -33.15
N ILE A 32 -13.09 13.78 -32.75
CA ILE A 32 -12.40 14.49 -31.67
C ILE A 32 -11.80 15.77 -32.27
N LEU A 33 -12.25 16.94 -31.81
CA LEU A 33 -11.76 18.25 -32.29
C LEU A 33 -10.40 18.61 -31.69
N GLY A 34 -10.10 18.12 -30.50
CA GLY A 34 -8.81 18.35 -29.85
C GLY A 34 -8.68 17.65 -28.51
N ILE A 35 -7.42 17.49 -28.10
CA ILE A 35 -7.00 16.88 -26.83
C ILE A 35 -5.95 17.80 -26.21
N ASN A 36 -6.09 18.12 -24.92
CA ASN A 36 -5.08 18.87 -24.17
C ASN A 36 -5.02 18.40 -22.71
N HIS A 37 -3.99 18.80 -21.98
CA HIS A 37 -3.81 18.42 -20.58
C HIS A 37 -3.16 19.53 -19.75
N ALA A 38 -3.26 19.40 -18.43
CA ALA A 38 -2.59 20.21 -17.44
C ALA A 38 -2.23 19.36 -16.21
N ASN A 39 -1.38 19.88 -15.33
CA ASN A 39 -1.08 19.23 -14.05
C ASN A 39 -2.35 19.15 -13.20
N THR A 40 -2.57 18.00 -12.56
CA THR A 40 -3.60 17.86 -11.54
C THR A 40 -3.22 18.68 -10.30
N THR A 41 -4.17 19.41 -9.75
CA THR A 41 -3.97 20.40 -8.67
C THR A 41 -4.50 19.90 -7.32
N VAL A 42 -4.18 18.65 -6.96
CA VAL A 42 -4.60 18.02 -5.67
C VAL A 42 -3.67 18.29 -4.50
N GLU A 43 -2.49 18.86 -4.74
CA GLU A 43 -1.52 19.22 -3.70
C GLU A 43 -1.57 20.73 -3.38
N ALA A 44 -1.04 21.09 -2.20
CA ALA A 44 -0.79 22.48 -1.86
C ALA A 44 0.15 23.11 -2.92
N PRO A 45 0.01 24.42 -3.20
CA PRO A 45 -0.82 25.41 -2.48
C PRO A 45 -2.30 25.45 -2.92
N LEU A 46 -2.67 24.81 -4.03
CA LEU A 46 -4.01 24.93 -4.60
C LEU A 46 -5.03 24.05 -3.89
N ASN A 47 -4.72 22.76 -3.67
CA ASN A 47 -5.65 21.78 -3.10
C ASN A 47 -7.07 21.89 -3.70
N ASP A 48 -7.21 21.90 -5.01
CA ASP A 48 -8.48 22.00 -5.71
C ASP A 48 -8.34 21.56 -7.18
N VAL A 49 -9.01 20.48 -7.58
CA VAL A 49 -8.91 19.90 -8.94
C VAL A 49 -9.44 20.81 -10.04
N ARG A 50 -10.32 21.78 -9.72
CA ARG A 50 -10.93 22.67 -10.72
C ARG A 50 -9.90 23.54 -11.42
N TYR A 51 -8.79 23.89 -10.77
CA TYR A 51 -7.69 24.62 -11.41
C TYR A 51 -7.04 23.83 -12.54
N GLY A 52 -6.76 22.54 -12.32
CA GLY A 52 -6.25 21.64 -13.35
C GLY A 52 -7.25 21.46 -14.50
N VAL A 53 -8.54 21.33 -14.19
CA VAL A 53 -9.61 21.28 -15.21
C VAL A 53 -9.65 22.57 -16.02
N PHE A 54 -9.72 23.73 -15.36
CA PHE A 54 -9.76 25.04 -16.01
C PHE A 54 -8.55 25.25 -16.93
N GLN A 55 -7.35 24.87 -16.48
CA GLN A 55 -6.13 25.01 -17.28
C GLN A 55 -6.14 24.08 -18.50
N ALA A 56 -6.51 22.81 -18.34
CA ALA A 56 -6.59 21.85 -19.44
C ALA A 56 -7.61 22.31 -20.50
N VAL A 57 -8.78 22.77 -20.06
CA VAL A 57 -9.84 23.27 -20.95
C VAL A 57 -9.44 24.60 -21.60
N SER A 58 -8.79 25.50 -20.86
CA SER A 58 -8.29 26.77 -21.41
C SER A 58 -7.22 26.56 -22.47
N ASN A 59 -6.31 25.60 -22.25
CA ASN A 59 -5.31 25.22 -23.24
C ASN A 59 -5.97 24.60 -24.48
N LEU A 60 -6.95 23.71 -24.29
CA LEU A 60 -7.73 23.12 -25.38
C LEU A 60 -8.45 24.18 -26.21
N GLN A 61 -9.16 25.12 -25.56
CA GLN A 61 -9.83 26.26 -26.20
C GLN A 61 -8.87 27.08 -27.06
N LYS A 62 -7.67 27.38 -26.56
CA LYS A 62 -6.63 28.11 -27.31
C LYS A 62 -6.14 27.31 -28.52
N GLN A 63 -5.93 26.01 -28.35
CA GLN A 63 -5.46 25.11 -29.40
C GLN A 63 -6.46 25.00 -30.56
N ILE A 64 -7.75 24.82 -30.26
CA ILE A 64 -8.78 24.62 -31.28
C ILE A 64 -9.37 25.94 -31.81
N ASN A 65 -9.02 27.08 -31.18
CA ASN A 65 -9.55 28.40 -31.48
C ASN A 65 -11.10 28.45 -31.48
N LYS A 66 -11.72 27.82 -30.49
CA LYS A 66 -13.19 27.77 -30.30
C LYS A 66 -13.51 27.98 -28.83
N ALA A 67 -14.50 28.82 -28.53
CA ALA A 67 -14.91 29.09 -27.15
C ALA A 67 -15.51 27.83 -26.52
N ILE A 68 -14.96 27.43 -25.37
CA ILE A 68 -15.43 26.31 -24.54
C ILE A 68 -15.90 26.83 -23.18
N LEU A 69 -15.12 27.72 -22.58
CA LEU A 69 -15.42 28.39 -21.32
C LEU A 69 -16.16 29.70 -21.59
N SER A 70 -17.13 30.02 -20.72
CA SER A 70 -17.78 31.34 -20.71
C SER A 70 -16.76 32.43 -20.36
N PRO A 71 -16.90 33.68 -20.89
CA PRO A 71 -16.01 34.79 -20.55
C PRO A 71 -15.93 35.12 -19.05
N SER A 72 -16.92 34.73 -18.26
CA SER A 72 -16.95 34.91 -16.79
C SER A 72 -16.40 33.72 -16.00
N ALA A 73 -15.97 32.64 -16.67
CA ALA A 73 -15.44 31.45 -16.00
C ALA A 73 -14.10 31.75 -15.32
N THR A 74 -13.91 31.23 -14.11
CA THR A 74 -12.64 31.23 -13.39
C THR A 74 -12.27 29.80 -12.98
N ALA A 75 -11.07 29.60 -12.44
CA ALA A 75 -10.65 28.29 -11.95
C ALA A 75 -11.54 27.78 -10.81
N GLU A 76 -11.99 28.68 -9.94
CA GLU A 76 -12.88 28.37 -8.81
C GLU A 76 -14.34 28.21 -9.26
N ASN A 77 -14.71 28.76 -10.42
CA ASN A 77 -16.07 28.74 -10.93
C ASN A 77 -16.10 28.39 -12.42
N LEU A 78 -16.11 27.08 -12.68
CA LEU A 78 -16.18 26.52 -14.03
C LEU A 78 -17.56 26.80 -14.65
N ILE A 79 -17.59 27.58 -15.73
CA ILE A 79 -18.80 27.87 -16.51
C ILE A 79 -18.47 27.59 -17.97
N PHE A 80 -19.24 26.67 -18.59
CA PHE A 80 -19.10 26.29 -20.00
C PHE A 80 -20.13 27.02 -20.87
N MET A 81 -19.90 27.04 -22.18
CA MET A 81 -20.89 27.56 -23.14
C MET A 81 -22.13 26.66 -23.21
N ASP A 82 -23.29 27.22 -23.57
CA ASP A 82 -24.60 26.53 -23.55
C ASP A 82 -24.68 25.29 -24.48
N ASP A 83 -23.86 25.23 -25.53
CA ASP A 83 -23.82 24.13 -26.51
C ASP A 83 -22.92 22.96 -26.08
N ILE A 84 -22.27 23.06 -24.91
CA ILE A 84 -21.34 22.05 -24.38
C ILE A 84 -22.01 21.20 -23.32
N SER A 85 -22.00 19.89 -23.52
CA SER A 85 -22.25 18.91 -22.47
C SER A 85 -20.93 18.50 -21.82
N TYR A 86 -20.79 18.75 -20.52
CA TYR A 86 -19.60 18.45 -19.74
C TYR A 86 -19.71 17.10 -19.02
N LEU A 87 -18.79 16.19 -19.32
CA LEU A 87 -18.64 14.89 -18.67
C LEU A 87 -17.26 14.80 -18.01
N THR A 88 -17.13 13.98 -16.98
CA THR A 88 -15.83 13.79 -16.34
C THR A 88 -15.65 12.40 -15.73
N THR A 89 -14.41 11.95 -15.72
CA THR A 89 -13.92 10.84 -14.91
C THR A 89 -12.88 11.35 -13.93
N SER A 90 -12.68 10.64 -12.82
CA SER A 90 -11.69 11.07 -11.82
C SER A 90 -11.04 9.92 -11.07
N SER A 91 -9.75 10.07 -10.80
CA SER A 91 -8.94 9.27 -9.87
C SER A 91 -8.15 10.14 -8.87
N ALA A 92 -8.37 11.46 -8.90
CA ALA A 92 -7.64 12.47 -8.14
C ALA A 92 -7.85 12.41 -6.61
N GLY A 93 -8.95 11.80 -6.13
CA GLY A 93 -9.16 11.52 -4.69
C GLY A 93 -8.18 10.50 -4.10
N GLY A 94 -7.35 9.87 -4.95
CA GLY A 94 -6.54 8.71 -4.62
C GLY A 94 -7.39 7.45 -4.55
N GLY A 95 -6.76 6.28 -4.73
CA GLY A 95 -7.49 5.01 -4.56
C GLY A 95 -7.89 4.79 -3.10
N LEU A 96 -8.92 3.95 -2.89
CA LEU A 96 -9.43 3.60 -1.56
C LEU A 96 -8.33 2.96 -0.72
N GLN A 97 -7.83 3.65 0.31
CA GLN A 97 -6.80 3.09 1.19
C GLN A 97 -7.43 2.18 2.27
N ILE A 98 -7.14 0.89 2.20
CA ILE A 98 -7.72 -0.15 3.07
C ILE A 98 -6.68 -0.65 4.07
N LEU A 99 -7.03 -0.60 5.34
CA LEU A 99 -6.33 -1.33 6.41
C LEU A 99 -6.94 -2.73 6.51
N VAL A 100 -6.16 -3.77 6.19
CA VAL A 100 -6.63 -5.16 6.29
C VAL A 100 -6.23 -5.75 7.63
N ILE A 101 -7.18 -6.31 8.35
CA ILE A 101 -6.96 -7.00 9.63
C ILE A 101 -7.54 -8.41 9.49
N GLY A 102 -6.68 -9.41 9.48
CA GLY A 102 -7.05 -10.82 9.38
C GLY A 102 -6.56 -11.62 10.58
N LEU A 103 -7.22 -12.73 10.90
CA LEU A 103 -6.79 -13.58 12.01
C LEU A 103 -5.35 -14.11 11.84
N THR A 104 -5.06 -14.67 10.66
CA THR A 104 -3.76 -15.19 10.23
C THR A 104 -3.35 -14.54 8.91
N LEU A 105 -2.04 -14.41 8.66
CA LEU A 105 -1.51 -13.87 7.41
C LEU A 105 -1.84 -14.73 6.17
N PHE A 106 -1.76 -16.05 6.31
CA PHE A 106 -1.89 -16.99 5.19
C PHE A 106 -3.34 -17.26 4.78
N ASP A 107 -4.28 -17.33 5.72
CA ASP A 107 -5.67 -17.66 5.42
C ASP A 107 -6.52 -16.40 5.32
N SER A 108 -6.97 -15.88 6.47
CA SER A 108 -8.01 -14.85 6.52
C SER A 108 -7.55 -13.53 5.90
N ALA A 109 -6.34 -13.08 6.26
CA ALA A 109 -5.80 -11.86 5.69
C ALA A 109 -5.58 -12.00 4.18
N SER A 110 -5.19 -13.19 3.71
CA SER A 110 -4.98 -13.45 2.29
C SER A 110 -6.28 -13.36 1.49
N SER A 111 -7.39 -13.94 1.98
CA SER A 111 -8.73 -13.79 1.37
C SER A 111 -9.17 -12.33 1.36
N ALA A 112 -8.96 -11.59 2.46
CA ALA A 112 -9.28 -10.17 2.54
C ALA A 112 -8.45 -9.30 1.59
N ARG A 113 -7.15 -9.60 1.41
CA ARG A 113 -6.32 -8.93 0.40
C ARG A 113 -6.89 -9.13 -1.00
N ARG A 114 -7.27 -10.34 -1.37
CA ARG A 114 -7.86 -10.64 -2.69
C ARG A 114 -9.21 -9.95 -2.89
N ALA A 115 -10.04 -9.88 -1.84
CA ALA A 115 -11.26 -9.08 -1.88
C ALA A 115 -10.97 -7.58 -2.07
N ALA A 116 -10.03 -7.02 -1.30
CA ALA A 116 -9.62 -5.62 -1.41
C ALA A 116 -9.05 -5.27 -2.80
N TYR A 117 -8.10 -6.06 -3.31
CA TYR A 117 -7.50 -5.81 -4.63
C TYR A 117 -8.51 -6.01 -5.78
N GLY A 118 -9.36 -7.04 -5.72
CA GLY A 118 -10.41 -7.26 -6.72
C GLY A 118 -11.46 -6.13 -6.75
N ALA A 119 -11.68 -5.46 -5.62
CA ALA A 119 -12.49 -4.25 -5.55
C ALA A 119 -11.76 -2.98 -6.04
N GLY A 120 -10.46 -3.05 -6.29
CA GLY A 120 -9.61 -1.92 -6.64
C GLY A 120 -9.12 -1.09 -5.45
N GLY A 121 -9.10 -1.67 -4.25
CA GLY A 121 -8.56 -1.06 -3.04
C GLY A 121 -7.03 -1.08 -2.98
N ILE A 122 -6.48 -0.07 -2.32
CA ILE A 122 -5.05 0.11 -2.02
C ILE A 122 -4.79 -0.36 -0.60
N ILE A 123 -4.06 -1.46 -0.42
CA ILE A 123 -3.77 -1.96 0.92
C ILE A 123 -2.62 -1.14 1.53
N LEU A 124 -2.89 -0.48 2.67
CA LEU A 124 -1.88 0.30 3.39
C LEU A 124 -0.91 -0.61 4.16
N ASP A 125 -1.48 -1.55 4.89
CA ASP A 125 -0.78 -2.53 5.71
C ASP A 125 -1.76 -3.67 6.04
N VAL A 126 -1.21 -4.80 6.48
CA VAL A 126 -1.94 -5.99 6.85
C VAL A 126 -1.53 -6.38 8.28
N PHE A 127 -2.51 -6.47 9.16
CA PHE A 127 -2.30 -6.90 10.55
C PHE A 127 -2.91 -8.27 10.79
N ALA A 128 -2.16 -9.11 11.49
CA ALA A 128 -2.60 -10.42 11.92
C ALA A 128 -1.97 -10.79 13.26
N ILE A 129 -2.47 -11.85 13.91
CA ILE A 129 -1.90 -12.32 15.18
C ILE A 129 -0.45 -12.81 15.00
N ASP A 130 -0.11 -13.32 13.81
CA ASP A 130 1.17 -13.91 13.44
C ASP A 130 2.09 -12.97 12.63
N ASP A 131 1.84 -11.65 12.63
CA ASP A 131 2.59 -10.67 11.81
C ASP A 131 3.97 -10.24 12.37
N LYS A 132 4.48 -10.95 13.37
CA LYS A 132 5.75 -10.73 14.10
C LYS A 132 5.82 -9.45 14.96
N ARG A 133 4.90 -8.50 14.84
CA ARG A 133 4.88 -7.26 15.65
C ARG A 133 4.27 -7.54 17.02
N LYS A 134 4.74 -6.83 18.05
CA LYS A 134 4.07 -6.83 19.36
C LYS A 134 2.78 -6.02 19.27
N ALA A 135 1.80 -6.31 20.13
CA ALA A 135 0.52 -5.59 20.11
C ALA A 135 0.66 -4.05 20.25
N SER A 136 1.62 -3.55 21.03
CA SER A 136 1.90 -2.11 21.14
C SER A 136 2.44 -1.51 19.84
N GLU A 137 3.32 -2.24 19.16
CA GLU A 137 3.87 -1.87 17.85
C GLU A 137 2.77 -1.91 16.78
N GLN A 138 1.88 -2.91 16.82
CA GLN A 138 0.72 -2.98 15.93
C GLN A 138 -0.21 -1.78 16.12
N MET A 139 -0.54 -1.43 17.37
CA MET A 139 -1.39 -0.27 17.66
C MET A 139 -0.75 1.03 17.20
N LEU A 140 0.54 1.22 17.47
CA LEU A 140 1.27 2.42 17.04
C LEU A 140 1.31 2.51 15.50
N ALA A 141 1.59 1.38 14.83
CA ALA A 141 1.56 1.31 13.38
C ALA A 141 0.16 1.64 12.84
N MET A 142 -0.90 0.96 13.30
CA MET A 142 -2.28 1.24 12.92
C MET A 142 -2.66 2.71 13.12
N ARG A 143 -2.26 3.33 14.24
CA ARG A 143 -2.58 4.73 14.52
C ARG A 143 -1.87 5.72 13.61
N ASN A 144 -0.64 5.40 13.22
CA ASN A 144 0.14 6.20 12.27
C ASN A 144 -0.33 5.99 10.82
N LEU A 145 -1.14 4.96 10.56
CA LEU A 145 -1.81 4.78 9.30
C LEU A 145 -3.07 5.64 9.25
N HIS A 146 -3.37 6.11 8.04
CA HIS A 146 -4.58 6.88 7.79
C HIS A 146 -5.49 6.20 6.76
N PRO A 147 -6.16 5.10 7.13
CA PRO A 147 -7.03 4.39 6.21
C PRO A 147 -8.27 5.20 5.83
N ASP A 148 -8.70 5.03 4.58
CA ASP A 148 -10.03 5.42 4.12
C ASP A 148 -11.09 4.38 4.55
N MET A 149 -10.67 3.13 4.74
CA MET A 149 -11.52 2.01 5.15
C MET A 149 -10.73 0.97 5.94
N ILE A 150 -11.42 0.25 6.82
CA ILE A 150 -10.87 -0.93 7.50
C ILE A 150 -11.64 -2.19 7.07
N LEU A 151 -10.93 -3.26 6.71
CA LEU A 151 -11.50 -4.58 6.47
C LEU A 151 -11.04 -5.53 7.57
N LEU A 152 -11.93 -5.84 8.51
CA LEU A 152 -11.72 -6.80 9.59
C LEU A 152 -12.34 -8.15 9.21
N CYS A 153 -11.53 -9.19 9.21
CA CYS A 153 -11.93 -10.55 8.87
C CYS A 153 -11.24 -11.56 9.79
N GLY A 154 -11.70 -12.81 9.77
CA GLY A 154 -11.04 -13.87 10.52
C GLY A 154 -11.97 -14.90 11.11
N GLY A 155 -11.44 -16.10 11.30
CA GLY A 155 -12.16 -17.26 11.80
C GLY A 155 -13.12 -17.85 10.76
N THR A 156 -13.20 -19.17 10.72
CA THR A 156 -14.30 -19.87 10.06
C THR A 156 -15.57 -19.71 10.87
N ASP A 157 -16.73 -19.90 10.26
CA ASP A 157 -17.99 -19.95 11.00
C ASP A 157 -17.94 -21.11 12.03
N GLY A 158 -18.27 -20.83 13.29
CA GLY A 158 -18.10 -21.79 14.40
C GLY A 158 -16.70 -21.86 15.03
N GLY A 159 -15.71 -21.07 14.56
CA GLY A 159 -14.31 -21.21 14.97
C GLY A 159 -13.56 -19.90 15.28
N ALA A 160 -12.54 -19.98 16.15
CA ALA A 160 -11.57 -18.91 16.42
C ALA A 160 -12.11 -17.54 16.89
N LEU A 161 -13.23 -17.55 17.64
CA LEU A 161 -13.89 -16.36 18.20
C LEU A 161 -12.92 -15.42 18.96
N SER A 162 -12.12 -15.96 19.88
CA SER A 162 -11.25 -15.16 20.76
C SER A 162 -10.21 -14.35 19.98
N GLY A 163 -9.66 -14.89 18.90
CA GLY A 163 -8.66 -14.21 18.08
C GLY A 163 -9.25 -13.04 17.30
N VAL A 164 -10.45 -13.21 16.75
CA VAL A 164 -11.17 -12.14 16.02
C VAL A 164 -11.51 -10.97 16.95
N LEU A 165 -12.05 -11.28 18.13
CA LEU A 165 -12.40 -10.26 19.12
C LEU A 165 -11.16 -9.51 19.62
N ARG A 166 -10.03 -10.21 19.77
CA ARG A 166 -8.74 -9.61 20.12
C ARG A 166 -8.28 -8.58 19.08
N LEU A 167 -8.43 -8.89 17.79
CA LEU A 167 -8.06 -7.95 16.71
C LEU A 167 -9.01 -6.75 16.64
N ALA A 168 -10.31 -6.97 16.82
CA ALA A 168 -11.31 -5.89 16.88
C ALA A 168 -11.01 -4.91 18.02
N GLU A 169 -10.55 -5.43 19.16
CA GLU A 169 -10.11 -4.61 20.29
C GLU A 169 -8.85 -3.81 19.98
N ILE A 170 -7.82 -4.45 19.41
CA ILE A 170 -6.58 -3.76 19.03
C ILE A 170 -6.90 -2.58 18.12
N LEU A 171 -7.77 -2.79 17.13
CA LEU A 171 -8.26 -1.73 16.25
C LEU A 171 -8.95 -0.60 17.03
N ARG A 172 -9.85 -0.94 17.95
CA ARG A 172 -10.57 0.05 18.77
C ARG A 172 -9.66 0.88 19.65
N ILE A 173 -8.62 0.29 20.23
CA ILE A 173 -7.67 0.99 21.08
C ILE A 173 -6.74 1.85 20.23
N ALA A 174 -6.26 1.33 19.10
CA ALA A 174 -5.38 2.05 18.20
C ALA A 174 -5.99 3.35 17.69
N LYS A 175 -7.31 3.35 17.45
CA LYS A 175 -8.07 4.51 16.91
C LYS A 175 -7.35 5.16 15.74
N PRO A 176 -7.16 4.44 14.62
CA PRO A 176 -6.60 5.03 13.40
C PRO A 176 -7.40 6.27 13.01
N LEU A 177 -6.72 7.25 12.42
CA LEU A 177 -7.33 8.48 11.97
C LEU A 177 -7.65 8.38 10.48
N PRO A 178 -8.75 8.96 9.98
CA PRO A 178 -9.00 8.99 8.55
C PRO A 178 -7.91 9.79 7.80
N LYS A 179 -7.75 9.48 6.53
CA LYS A 179 -6.85 10.17 5.57
C LYS A 179 -7.06 11.67 5.48
N PHE A 180 -8.32 12.09 5.55
CA PHE A 180 -8.72 13.50 5.57
C PHE A 180 -9.21 13.86 6.97
N ALA A 181 -8.75 15.00 7.51
CA ALA A 181 -9.12 15.50 8.83
C ALA A 181 -10.62 15.83 8.90
N THR A 182 -11.43 14.82 9.21
CA THR A 182 -12.89 14.88 9.21
C THR A 182 -13.43 14.43 10.56
N LYS A 183 -14.61 14.95 10.95
CA LYS A 183 -15.34 14.49 12.14
C LYS A 183 -16.08 13.15 11.91
N VAL A 184 -15.84 12.49 10.78
CA VAL A 184 -16.61 11.31 10.32
C VAL A 184 -15.87 10.04 10.71
N LYS A 185 -16.63 9.02 11.15
CA LYS A 185 -16.08 7.71 11.49
C LYS A 185 -15.51 7.01 10.24
N ILE A 186 -14.47 6.22 10.41
CA ILE A 186 -13.89 5.45 9.30
C ILE A 186 -14.85 4.30 8.95
N PRO A 187 -15.27 4.16 7.67
CA PRO A 187 -15.99 2.99 7.19
C PRO A 187 -15.24 1.70 7.51
N THR A 188 -15.90 0.74 8.14
CA THR A 188 -15.31 -0.53 8.54
C THR A 188 -16.19 -1.68 8.08
N ILE A 189 -15.62 -2.66 7.40
CA ILE A 189 -16.29 -3.89 7.00
C ILE A 189 -15.86 -5.00 7.96
N TYR A 190 -16.82 -5.70 8.55
CA TYR A 190 -16.59 -6.97 9.22
C TYR A 190 -17.12 -8.13 8.35
N ALA A 191 -16.22 -9.01 7.92
CA ALA A 191 -16.52 -10.16 7.08
C ALA A 191 -15.77 -11.43 7.57
N GLY A 192 -15.92 -11.73 8.86
CA GLY A 192 -15.35 -12.91 9.53
C GLY A 192 -16.42 -13.80 10.16
N ASN A 193 -16.02 -14.65 11.11
CA ASN A 193 -16.89 -15.59 11.82
C ASN A 193 -18.23 -14.95 12.24
N THR A 194 -19.32 -15.49 11.70
CA THR A 194 -20.70 -15.06 11.99
C THR A 194 -21.05 -15.02 13.49
N ASP A 195 -20.53 -15.94 14.30
CA ASP A 195 -20.74 -15.98 15.75
C ASP A 195 -20.13 -14.77 16.49
N ALA A 196 -19.09 -14.15 15.91
CA ALA A 196 -18.41 -13.00 16.51
C ALA A 196 -19.05 -11.66 16.11
N SER A 197 -19.94 -11.65 15.11
CA SER A 197 -20.49 -10.46 14.47
C SER A 197 -21.12 -9.46 15.44
N GLU A 198 -22.07 -9.92 16.27
CA GLU A 198 -22.78 -9.07 17.23
C GLU A 198 -21.84 -8.47 18.28
N MET A 199 -20.84 -9.25 18.72
CA MET A 199 -19.84 -8.78 19.66
C MET A 199 -18.93 -7.73 19.04
N VAL A 200 -18.41 -7.97 17.83
CA VAL A 200 -17.59 -6.99 17.09
C VAL A 200 -18.37 -5.69 16.90
N LYS A 201 -19.64 -5.79 16.51
CA LYS A 201 -20.53 -4.63 16.35
C LYS A 201 -20.68 -3.80 17.61
N ARG A 202 -20.85 -4.44 18.76
CA ARG A 202 -20.91 -3.75 20.06
C ARG A 202 -19.56 -3.18 20.48
N MET A 203 -18.47 -3.87 20.18
CA MET A 203 -17.12 -3.44 20.55
C MET A 203 -16.71 -2.18 19.79
N ILE A 204 -16.91 -2.15 18.47
CA ILE A 204 -16.29 -1.14 17.59
C ILE A 204 -17.30 -0.22 16.87
N GLY A 205 -18.59 -0.55 16.81
CA GLY A 205 -19.59 0.25 16.08
C GLY A 205 -19.83 1.67 16.62
N ASN A 206 -19.44 1.92 17.88
CA ASN A 206 -19.46 3.28 18.43
C ASN A 206 -18.29 4.14 17.94
N ASP A 207 -17.16 3.54 17.58
CA ASP A 207 -15.95 4.24 17.11
C ASP A 207 -15.87 4.28 15.58
N PHE A 208 -16.45 3.29 14.88
CA PHE A 208 -16.37 3.11 13.43
C PHE A 208 -17.74 3.00 12.78
N ASP A 209 -17.83 3.32 11.48
CA ASP A 209 -19.06 3.11 10.69
C ASP A 209 -19.06 1.68 10.16
N LEU A 210 -19.58 0.75 10.97
CA LEU A 210 -19.43 -0.68 10.78
C LEU A 210 -20.54 -1.28 9.91
N VAL A 211 -20.14 -1.96 8.84
CA VAL A 211 -20.98 -2.82 8.01
C VAL A 211 -20.56 -4.29 8.22
N VAL A 212 -21.54 -5.14 8.54
CA VAL A 212 -21.32 -6.59 8.67
C VAL A 212 -21.74 -7.27 7.36
N LEU A 213 -20.89 -8.14 6.83
CA LEU A 213 -21.12 -8.94 5.63
C LEU A 213 -20.94 -10.44 5.92
N PRO A 214 -21.39 -11.32 5.00
CA PRO A 214 -21.06 -12.75 5.07
C PRO A 214 -19.55 -12.98 5.20
N ASN A 215 -19.17 -14.07 5.88
CA ASN A 215 -17.77 -14.42 6.12
C ASN A 215 -17.02 -14.61 4.79
N LEU A 216 -15.85 -13.98 4.67
CA LEU A 216 -14.96 -14.14 3.51
C LEU A 216 -14.49 -15.60 3.33
N ARG A 217 -14.35 -16.32 4.44
CA ARG A 217 -13.89 -17.72 4.48
C ARG A 217 -14.75 -18.50 5.48
N PRO A 218 -15.99 -18.89 5.09
CA PRO A 218 -16.92 -19.60 5.97
C PRO A 218 -16.34 -20.90 6.55
N ASN A 219 -15.55 -21.62 5.75
CA ASN A 219 -14.83 -22.84 6.13
C ASN A 219 -13.41 -22.83 5.52
N MET A 220 -12.58 -23.82 5.84
CA MET A 220 -11.18 -23.84 5.40
C MET A 220 -10.98 -24.08 3.90
N GLU A 221 -12.01 -24.41 3.12
CA GLU A 221 -11.90 -24.75 1.70
C GLU A 221 -12.57 -23.71 0.79
N GLU A 222 -13.56 -22.98 1.31
CA GLU A 222 -14.44 -22.08 0.54
C GLU A 222 -14.15 -20.59 0.79
N GLU A 223 -14.25 -19.79 -0.27
CA GLU A 223 -14.13 -18.32 -0.20
C GLU A 223 -15.33 -17.60 -0.82
N ASN A 224 -15.82 -16.58 -0.13
CA ASN A 224 -16.95 -15.76 -0.54
C ASN A 224 -16.56 -14.27 -0.66
N LEU A 225 -15.76 -13.95 -1.68
CA LEU A 225 -15.15 -12.62 -1.83
C LEU A 225 -16.10 -11.54 -2.36
N LYS A 226 -17.10 -11.93 -3.17
CA LYS A 226 -17.93 -11.03 -3.97
C LYS A 226 -18.70 -9.98 -3.14
N PRO A 227 -19.39 -10.34 -2.05
CA PRO A 227 -20.14 -9.36 -1.24
C PRO A 227 -19.23 -8.28 -0.67
N THR A 228 -18.04 -8.67 -0.20
CA THR A 228 -17.04 -7.75 0.32
C THR A 228 -16.50 -6.84 -0.79
N GLN A 229 -16.22 -7.39 -1.98
CA GLN A 229 -15.75 -6.60 -3.12
C GLN A 229 -16.74 -5.49 -3.51
N GLU A 230 -18.02 -5.83 -3.63
CA GLU A 230 -19.09 -4.89 -4.00
C GLU A 230 -19.26 -3.79 -2.95
N MET A 231 -19.20 -4.15 -1.66
CA MET A 231 -19.28 -3.17 -0.57
C MET A 231 -18.06 -2.23 -0.56
N ILE A 232 -16.85 -2.75 -0.81
CA ILE A 232 -15.64 -1.94 -0.91
C ILE A 232 -15.79 -0.90 -2.04
N GLN A 233 -16.26 -1.33 -3.22
CA GLN A 233 -16.50 -0.43 -4.36
C GLN A 233 -17.56 0.64 -4.02
N LYS A 234 -18.66 0.24 -3.38
CA LYS A 234 -19.71 1.17 -2.95
C LYS A 234 -19.17 2.23 -1.98
N LEU A 235 -18.48 1.80 -0.94
CA LEU A 235 -17.92 2.71 0.07
C LEU A 235 -16.81 3.60 -0.50
N PHE A 236 -16.08 3.15 -1.52
CA PHE A 236 -15.14 4.01 -2.25
C PHE A 236 -15.83 5.21 -2.92
N MET A 237 -16.93 4.95 -3.63
CA MET A 237 -17.74 5.97 -4.28
C MET A 237 -18.32 6.96 -3.25
N GLU A 238 -18.90 6.44 -2.17
CA GLU A 238 -19.58 7.24 -1.16
C GLU A 238 -18.63 8.06 -0.26
N ASN A 239 -17.39 7.60 -0.02
CA ASN A 239 -16.54 8.18 1.03
C ASN A 239 -15.18 8.73 0.59
N VAL A 240 -14.63 8.36 -0.57
CA VAL A 240 -13.28 8.80 -0.99
C VAL A 240 -13.34 9.78 -2.13
N MET A 241 -14.13 9.51 -3.16
CA MET A 241 -14.20 10.40 -4.33
C MET A 241 -14.83 11.75 -3.97
N GLU A 242 -15.92 11.76 -3.20
CA GLU A 242 -16.59 13.01 -2.80
C GLU A 242 -15.74 13.93 -1.92
N ARG A 243 -14.66 13.41 -1.31
CA ARG A 243 -13.78 14.16 -0.40
C ARG A 243 -12.55 14.72 -1.10
N ALA A 244 -12.36 14.45 -2.39
CA ALA A 244 -11.27 15.04 -3.15
C ALA A 244 -11.44 16.58 -3.22
N PRO A 245 -10.36 17.37 -3.05
CA PRO A 245 -10.49 18.82 -3.00
C PRO A 245 -11.06 19.41 -4.32
N GLY A 246 -12.14 20.20 -4.23
CA GLY A 246 -12.85 20.79 -5.37
C GLY A 246 -13.82 19.86 -6.10
N TYR A 247 -13.99 18.61 -5.64
CA TYR A 247 -14.82 17.62 -6.31
C TYR A 247 -16.32 17.86 -6.15
N ALA A 248 -16.77 18.30 -4.97
CA ALA A 248 -18.18 18.59 -4.71
C ALA A 248 -18.70 19.67 -5.66
N GLU A 249 -17.92 20.72 -5.89
CA GLU A 249 -18.25 21.80 -6.82
C GLU A 249 -18.12 21.37 -8.29
N LEU A 250 -17.21 20.43 -8.60
CA LEU A 250 -17.13 19.84 -9.94
C LEU A 250 -18.38 19.01 -10.26
N LYS A 251 -18.89 18.25 -9.28
CA LYS A 251 -20.11 17.42 -9.38
C LYS A 251 -21.35 18.24 -9.73
N GLU A 252 -21.40 19.51 -9.34
CA GLU A 252 -22.50 20.42 -9.70
C GLU A 252 -22.47 20.89 -11.17
N ARG A 253 -21.34 20.69 -11.88
CA ARG A 253 -21.13 21.18 -13.26
C ARG A 253 -21.28 20.11 -14.33
N VAL A 254 -21.23 18.84 -13.96
CA VAL A 254 -21.27 17.71 -14.90
C VAL A 254 -22.70 17.36 -15.29
N ASN A 255 -22.88 16.87 -16.51
CA ASN A 255 -24.18 16.45 -17.03
C ASN A 255 -24.51 14.97 -16.79
N ALA A 256 -23.57 14.19 -16.25
CA ALA A 256 -23.72 12.79 -15.86
C ALA A 256 -22.98 12.52 -14.54
N GLU A 257 -23.18 11.35 -13.95
CA GLU A 257 -22.43 10.93 -12.76
C GLU A 257 -20.93 10.86 -13.07
N ILE A 258 -20.10 11.33 -12.14
CA ILE A 258 -18.64 11.25 -12.29
C ILE A 258 -18.22 9.79 -12.11
N LEU A 259 -17.71 9.17 -13.17
CA LEU A 259 -17.18 7.81 -13.06
C LEU A 259 -15.75 7.80 -12.51
N PRO A 260 -15.37 6.78 -11.72
CA PRO A 260 -13.96 6.48 -11.48
C PRO A 260 -13.22 6.26 -12.79
N THR A 261 -12.04 6.83 -12.95
CA THR A 261 -11.19 6.64 -14.16
C THR A 261 -11.10 5.16 -14.56
N PRO A 262 -10.83 4.21 -13.66
CA PRO A 262 -10.72 2.80 -14.06
C PRO A 262 -12.03 2.15 -14.49
N MET A 263 -13.16 2.63 -13.97
CA MET A 263 -14.48 2.17 -14.41
C MET A 263 -14.77 2.67 -15.83
N GLY A 264 -14.33 3.89 -16.16
CA GLY A 264 -14.34 4.40 -17.53
C GLY A 264 -13.53 3.51 -18.48
N VAL A 265 -12.31 3.16 -18.10
CA VAL A 265 -11.45 2.25 -18.88
C VAL A 265 -12.11 0.88 -19.07
N LEU A 266 -12.62 0.26 -18.00
CA LEU A 266 -13.30 -1.04 -18.07
C LEU A 266 -14.46 -1.02 -19.07
N ARG A 267 -15.31 0.01 -18.99
CA ARG A 267 -16.47 0.16 -19.90
C ARG A 267 -16.04 0.31 -21.35
N SER A 268 -15.02 1.14 -21.60
CA SER A 268 -14.45 1.30 -22.93
C SER A 268 -13.89 0.00 -23.48
N LEU A 269 -13.18 -0.79 -22.66
CA LEU A 269 -12.65 -2.09 -23.08
C LEU A 269 -13.77 -3.09 -23.38
N ILE A 270 -14.80 -3.17 -22.54
CA ILE A 270 -15.97 -4.03 -22.80
C ILE A 270 -16.64 -3.61 -24.11
N SER A 271 -16.90 -2.32 -24.32
CA SER A 271 -17.52 -1.79 -25.54
C SER A 271 -16.67 -2.04 -26.79
N ALA A 272 -15.36 -1.88 -26.70
CA ALA A 272 -14.43 -2.09 -27.81
C ALA A 272 -14.24 -3.57 -28.18
N THR A 273 -14.48 -4.50 -27.23
CA THR A 273 -14.22 -5.94 -27.41
C THR A 273 -15.49 -6.79 -27.42
N GLU A 274 -16.68 -6.17 -27.32
CA GLU A 274 -17.97 -6.87 -27.32
C GLU A 274 -18.13 -7.83 -28.51
N ASP A 275 -17.67 -7.40 -29.69
CA ASP A 275 -17.73 -8.17 -30.94
C ASP A 275 -16.48 -9.04 -31.18
N ASP A 276 -15.45 -8.93 -30.34
CA ASP A 276 -14.16 -9.58 -30.46
C ASP A 276 -13.90 -10.56 -29.30
N LYS A 277 -14.20 -11.85 -29.54
CA LYS A 277 -14.12 -12.90 -28.51
C LYS A 277 -12.72 -13.49 -28.30
N ARG A 278 -11.69 -12.82 -28.79
CA ARG A 278 -10.29 -13.24 -28.62
C ARG A 278 -9.82 -13.03 -27.18
N ASN A 279 -8.91 -13.88 -26.72
CA ASN A 279 -8.35 -13.75 -25.37
C ASN A 279 -7.38 -12.57 -25.31
N PHE A 280 -7.56 -11.67 -24.36
CA PHE A 280 -6.70 -10.49 -24.26
C PHE A 280 -6.32 -10.11 -22.84
N PHE A 281 -5.20 -9.39 -22.76
CA PHE A 281 -4.84 -8.59 -21.59
C PHE A 281 -4.75 -7.11 -21.99
N ALA A 282 -5.19 -6.23 -21.10
CA ALA A 282 -4.99 -4.80 -21.22
C ALA A 282 -4.32 -4.25 -19.96
N PHE A 283 -3.36 -3.35 -20.15
CA PHE A 283 -2.57 -2.74 -19.09
C PHE A 283 -2.77 -1.24 -19.13
N ASP A 284 -3.26 -0.65 -18.04
CA ASP A 284 -3.32 0.79 -17.87
C ASP A 284 -2.31 1.22 -16.81
N VAL A 285 -1.21 1.84 -17.26
CA VAL A 285 -0.09 2.24 -16.41
C VAL A 285 -0.20 3.73 -16.07
N GLY A 286 -0.57 4.01 -14.82
CA GLY A 286 -0.71 5.35 -14.28
C GLY A 286 0.51 5.84 -13.48
N GLY A 287 0.42 7.07 -12.99
CA GLY A 287 1.44 7.66 -12.12
C GLY A 287 1.54 7.02 -10.73
N ALA A 288 0.50 6.33 -10.28
CA ALA A 288 0.47 5.70 -8.95
C ALA A 288 0.02 4.24 -8.96
N THR A 289 -0.82 3.84 -9.91
CA THR A 289 -1.37 2.49 -10.02
C THR A 289 -1.10 1.89 -11.39
N THR A 290 -1.09 0.57 -11.47
CA THR A 290 -1.21 -0.17 -12.73
C THR A 290 -2.45 -1.04 -12.65
N ASP A 291 -3.38 -0.83 -13.57
CA ASP A 291 -4.58 -1.64 -13.70
C ASP A 291 -4.34 -2.72 -14.76
N VAL A 292 -4.71 -3.96 -14.42
CA VAL A 292 -4.67 -5.10 -15.35
C VAL A 292 -6.10 -5.55 -15.60
N PHE A 293 -6.45 -5.62 -16.88
CA PHE A 293 -7.71 -6.16 -17.34
C PHE A 293 -7.43 -7.40 -18.17
N SER A 294 -8.30 -8.39 -18.08
CA SER A 294 -8.21 -9.57 -18.94
C SER A 294 -9.59 -10.03 -19.35
N TYR A 295 -9.66 -10.57 -20.56
CA TYR A 295 -10.79 -11.34 -21.05
C TYR A 295 -10.26 -12.70 -21.48
N ILE A 296 -10.57 -13.72 -20.69
CA ILE A 296 -10.09 -15.09 -20.94
C ILE A 296 -11.29 -16.01 -20.95
N LYS A 297 -11.49 -16.73 -22.07
CA LYS A 297 -12.54 -17.75 -22.23
C LYS A 297 -13.95 -17.25 -21.86
N GLY A 298 -14.27 -16.00 -22.19
CA GLY A 298 -15.59 -15.42 -21.91
C GLY A 298 -15.70 -14.62 -20.60
N HIS A 299 -14.61 -14.47 -19.83
CA HIS A 299 -14.64 -13.87 -18.51
C HIS A 299 -13.77 -12.62 -18.41
N TYR A 300 -14.39 -11.49 -18.09
CA TYR A 300 -13.70 -10.25 -17.76
C TYR A 300 -13.23 -10.25 -16.31
N GLN A 301 -11.96 -9.91 -16.10
CA GLN A 301 -11.38 -9.69 -14.78
C GLN A 301 -10.62 -8.37 -14.74
N ARG A 302 -10.53 -7.80 -13.54
CA ARG A 302 -9.76 -6.60 -13.27
C ARG A 302 -8.98 -6.74 -11.98
N THR A 303 -7.77 -6.22 -11.97
CA THR A 303 -6.93 -6.03 -10.79
C THR A 303 -6.37 -4.62 -10.78
N VAL A 304 -6.22 -4.06 -9.58
CA VAL A 304 -5.51 -2.79 -9.37
C VAL A 304 -4.29 -3.02 -8.52
N SER A 305 -3.12 -2.76 -9.09
CA SER A 305 -1.87 -2.76 -8.36
C SER A 305 -1.54 -1.35 -7.88
N ALA A 306 -1.97 -1.07 -6.65
CA ALA A 306 -2.05 0.26 -6.09
C ALA A 306 -0.72 1.02 -5.88
N ASN A 307 0.37 0.26 -5.73
CA ASN A 307 1.72 0.77 -5.48
C ASN A 307 2.67 0.43 -6.63
N LEU A 308 2.14 0.12 -7.81
CA LEU A 308 2.92 -0.15 -9.01
C LEU A 308 2.60 0.93 -10.05
N GLY A 309 3.21 2.10 -9.92
CA GLY A 309 2.97 3.23 -10.83
C GLY A 309 4.26 3.99 -11.11
N MET A 310 4.22 4.84 -12.15
CA MET A 310 5.43 5.42 -12.74
C MET A 310 5.90 6.75 -12.13
N SER A 311 5.12 7.32 -11.22
CA SER A 311 5.44 8.58 -10.51
C SER A 311 5.48 8.35 -8.99
N TYR A 312 4.37 8.54 -8.29
CA TYR A 312 4.25 8.42 -6.82
C TYR A 312 4.68 7.05 -6.26
N SER A 313 4.69 6.02 -7.10
CA SER A 313 4.99 4.65 -6.70
C SER A 313 6.21 4.07 -7.40
N ALA A 314 7.01 4.89 -8.09
CA ALA A 314 8.16 4.43 -8.86
C ALA A 314 9.21 3.74 -7.95
N SER A 315 9.52 4.33 -6.78
CA SER A 315 10.36 3.68 -5.77
C SER A 315 9.78 2.36 -5.23
N ASN A 316 8.46 2.19 -5.21
CA ASN A 316 7.85 0.92 -4.78
C ASN A 316 7.94 -0.16 -5.86
N VAL A 317 7.82 0.21 -7.14
CA VAL A 317 8.11 -0.73 -8.25
C VAL A 317 9.54 -1.26 -8.12
N LEU A 318 10.51 -0.37 -7.86
CA LEU A 318 11.90 -0.77 -7.62
C LEU A 318 12.05 -1.67 -6.39
N ALA A 319 11.39 -1.33 -5.28
CA ALA A 319 11.43 -2.12 -4.05
C ALA A 319 10.88 -3.55 -4.23
N GLU A 320 9.82 -3.72 -5.02
CA GLU A 320 9.22 -5.03 -5.27
C GLU A 320 9.96 -5.84 -6.35
N ALA A 321 10.47 -5.18 -7.39
CA ALA A 321 11.15 -5.83 -8.51
C ALA A 321 12.62 -6.12 -8.24
N GLY A 322 13.27 -5.28 -7.43
CA GLY A 322 14.71 -5.31 -7.18
C GLY A 322 15.51 -4.59 -8.26
N ILE A 323 16.60 -3.93 -7.83
CA ILE A 323 17.49 -3.17 -8.72
C ILE A 323 18.17 -4.04 -9.79
N GLU A 324 18.50 -5.29 -9.45
CA GLU A 324 19.16 -6.22 -10.38
C GLU A 324 18.30 -6.49 -11.63
N ALA A 325 16.99 -6.67 -11.44
CA ALA A 325 16.05 -6.90 -12.53
C ALA A 325 15.91 -5.68 -13.45
N LEU A 326 16.01 -4.47 -12.89
CA LEU A 326 15.97 -3.23 -13.64
C LEU A 326 17.27 -3.01 -14.44
N LEU A 327 18.43 -3.16 -13.80
CA LEU A 327 19.72 -3.00 -14.46
C LEU A 327 19.92 -4.00 -15.60
N THR A 328 19.37 -5.22 -15.47
CA THR A 328 19.44 -6.25 -16.53
C THR A 328 18.69 -5.84 -17.80
N GLN A 329 17.66 -4.98 -17.70
CA GLN A 329 16.93 -4.43 -18.85
C GLN A 329 17.56 -3.16 -19.41
N LEU A 330 18.56 -2.60 -18.73
CA LEU A 330 19.21 -1.36 -19.13
C LEU A 330 20.55 -1.63 -19.81
N PRO A 331 20.98 -0.72 -20.69
CA PRO A 331 22.31 -0.77 -21.26
C PRO A 331 23.39 -0.61 -20.18
N PRO A 332 24.58 -1.26 -20.33
CA PRO A 332 25.64 -1.24 -19.32
C PRO A 332 26.21 0.16 -19.00
N GLU A 333 25.97 1.17 -19.84
CA GLU A 333 26.43 2.53 -19.58
C GLU A 333 25.62 3.25 -18.47
N LEU A 334 24.40 2.78 -18.17
CA LEU A 334 23.58 3.29 -17.07
C LEU A 334 23.95 2.56 -15.78
N ASN A 335 24.57 3.28 -14.85
CA ASN A 335 24.98 2.71 -13.57
C ASN A 335 23.84 2.76 -12.54
N GLU A 336 23.99 1.95 -11.49
CA GLU A 336 23.01 1.84 -10.41
C GLU A 336 22.67 3.18 -9.74
N THR A 337 23.68 3.99 -9.41
CA THR A 337 23.49 5.28 -8.72
C THR A 337 22.61 6.23 -9.53
N GLU A 338 22.88 6.37 -10.82
CA GLU A 338 22.11 7.22 -11.72
C GLU A 338 20.65 6.75 -11.81
N VAL A 339 20.44 5.45 -12.02
CA VAL A 339 19.11 4.84 -12.15
C VAL A 339 18.30 5.01 -10.87
N ARG A 340 18.91 4.71 -9.72
CA ARG A 340 18.27 4.85 -8.40
C ARG A 340 17.94 6.32 -8.08
N ASN A 341 18.88 7.23 -8.31
CA ASN A 341 18.65 8.67 -8.09
C ASN A 341 17.51 9.19 -8.97
N TYR A 342 17.45 8.79 -10.24
CA TYR A 342 16.36 9.20 -11.12
C TYR A 342 15.00 8.69 -10.64
N ILE A 343 14.88 7.41 -10.28
CA ILE A 343 13.62 6.82 -9.79
C ILE A 343 13.17 7.47 -8.47
N GLY A 344 14.11 7.67 -7.54
CA GLY A 344 13.84 8.38 -6.30
C GLY A 344 13.35 9.81 -6.56
N ASN A 345 14.00 10.53 -7.48
CA ASN A 345 13.63 11.90 -7.85
C ASN A 345 12.27 11.96 -8.55
N LYS A 346 11.98 11.03 -9.46
CA LYS A 346 10.66 10.89 -10.07
C LYS A 346 9.56 10.67 -9.04
N THR A 347 9.86 9.93 -7.97
CA THR A 347 8.94 9.70 -6.85
C THR A 347 8.71 10.97 -6.01
N LEU A 348 9.76 11.77 -5.78
CA LEU A 348 9.65 13.04 -5.04
C LEU A 348 9.02 14.19 -5.86
N TYR A 349 9.18 14.14 -7.19
CA TYR A 349 8.71 15.13 -8.17
C TYR A 349 7.80 14.45 -9.23
N PRO A 350 6.59 14.03 -8.84
CA PRO A 350 5.74 13.12 -9.62
C PRO A 350 5.19 13.70 -10.93
N THR A 351 5.20 15.03 -11.08
CA THR A 351 4.75 15.76 -12.28
C THR A 351 5.87 15.99 -13.30
N TYR A 352 7.12 15.64 -12.97
CA TYR A 352 8.24 15.70 -13.90
C TYR A 352 8.07 14.67 -15.02
N ASN A 353 8.33 15.08 -16.26
CA ASN A 353 8.30 14.20 -17.44
C ASN A 353 9.72 14.01 -17.99
N PRO A 354 10.06 12.82 -18.53
CA PRO A 354 11.39 12.54 -19.07
C PRO A 354 11.71 13.45 -20.26
N THR A 355 12.91 14.02 -20.21
CA THR A 355 13.45 14.96 -21.19
C THR A 355 14.62 14.40 -22.00
N SER A 356 15.40 13.48 -21.43
CA SER A 356 16.56 12.86 -22.09
C SER A 356 16.33 11.39 -22.46
N LYS A 357 17.12 10.87 -23.42
CA LYS A 357 17.05 9.45 -23.83
C LYS A 357 17.34 8.51 -22.67
N ARG A 358 18.29 8.85 -21.79
CA ARG A 358 18.59 8.06 -20.58
C ARG A 358 17.38 7.94 -19.66
N GLU A 359 16.66 9.04 -19.43
CA GLU A 359 15.45 9.06 -18.62
C GLU A 359 14.33 8.20 -19.23
N TYR A 360 14.09 8.31 -20.55
CA TYR A 360 13.13 7.44 -21.24
C TYR A 360 13.51 5.95 -21.13
N ARG A 361 14.80 5.59 -21.20
CA ARG A 361 15.25 4.19 -20.99
C ARG A 361 14.90 3.69 -19.59
N ILE A 362 15.17 4.50 -18.56
CA ILE A 362 14.88 4.15 -17.17
C ILE A 362 13.37 4.01 -16.96
N GLU A 363 12.55 4.96 -17.43
CA GLU A 363 11.10 4.88 -17.29
C GLU A 363 10.51 3.68 -18.06
N HIS A 364 10.98 3.36 -19.27
CA HIS A 364 10.47 2.21 -20.02
C HIS A 364 10.81 0.87 -19.34
N ALA A 365 12.05 0.70 -18.86
CA ALA A 365 12.46 -0.49 -18.12
C ALA A 365 11.67 -0.64 -16.81
N LEU A 366 11.43 0.47 -16.11
CA LEU A 366 10.60 0.47 -14.90
C LEU A 366 9.14 0.12 -15.21
N ALA A 367 8.59 0.60 -16.33
CA ALA A 367 7.23 0.27 -16.77
C ALA A 367 7.07 -1.23 -17.08
N VAL A 368 8.06 -1.84 -17.73
CA VAL A 368 8.09 -3.29 -17.97
C VAL A 368 8.02 -4.06 -16.64
N LEU A 369 8.78 -3.63 -15.63
CA LEU A 369 8.76 -4.26 -14.30
C LEU A 369 7.43 -4.04 -13.56
N ALA A 370 6.86 -2.83 -13.66
CA ALA A 370 5.55 -2.51 -13.07
C ALA A 370 4.46 -3.40 -13.66
N ILE A 371 4.39 -3.51 -15.00
CA ILE A 371 3.43 -4.38 -15.70
C ILE A 371 3.64 -5.84 -15.32
N ARG A 372 4.89 -6.33 -15.26
CA ARG A 372 5.19 -7.71 -14.84
C ARG A 372 4.69 -8.04 -13.44
N LYS A 373 4.94 -7.15 -12.48
CA LYS A 373 4.49 -7.32 -11.11
C LYS A 373 2.96 -7.24 -11.00
N ALA A 374 2.34 -6.31 -11.73
CA ALA A 374 0.89 -6.19 -11.77
C ALA A 374 0.23 -7.41 -12.43
N LEU A 375 0.83 -7.94 -13.50
CA LEU A 375 0.39 -9.16 -14.16
C LEU A 375 0.51 -10.38 -13.24
N LEU A 376 1.62 -10.52 -12.51
CA LEU A 376 1.81 -11.58 -11.52
C LEU A 376 0.71 -11.52 -10.46
N GLN A 377 0.45 -10.33 -9.89
CA GLN A 377 -0.63 -10.13 -8.92
C GLN A 377 -1.99 -10.52 -9.52
N HIS A 378 -2.29 -10.05 -10.74
CA HIS A 378 -3.55 -10.37 -11.43
C HIS A 378 -3.71 -11.87 -11.68
N GLN A 379 -2.63 -12.55 -12.08
CA GLN A 379 -2.60 -14.00 -12.23
C GLN A 379 -2.86 -14.70 -10.91
N GLU A 380 -2.11 -14.39 -9.86
CA GLU A 380 -2.29 -14.98 -8.53
C GLU A 380 -3.72 -14.79 -7.97
N MET A 381 -4.40 -13.70 -8.34
CA MET A 381 -5.77 -13.41 -7.90
C MET A 381 -6.85 -14.15 -8.66
N HIS A 382 -6.72 -14.26 -9.99
CA HIS A 382 -7.82 -14.70 -10.86
C HIS A 382 -7.55 -16.02 -11.57
N TYR A 383 -6.29 -16.46 -11.61
CA TYR A 383 -5.84 -17.55 -12.47
C TYR A 383 -4.89 -18.52 -11.72
N ASN A 384 -5.18 -19.82 -11.77
CA ASN A 384 -4.32 -20.83 -11.15
C ASN A 384 -3.05 -21.03 -11.97
N GLY A 385 -2.00 -20.27 -11.64
CA GLY A 385 -0.69 -20.35 -12.27
C GLY A 385 0.14 -21.52 -11.77
N LYS A 386 -0.23 -22.76 -12.12
CA LYS A 386 0.67 -23.94 -12.22
C LYS A 386 -0.15 -25.18 -12.55
N LYS A 387 0.22 -25.86 -13.65
CA LYS A 387 0.04 -27.31 -13.82
C LYS A 387 1.43 -27.91 -13.57
N VAL A 388 1.85 -28.03 -12.32
CA VAL A 388 3.01 -28.90 -12.03
C VAL A 388 2.45 -30.30 -12.00
N GLY A 389 2.72 -31.06 -13.06
CA GLY A 389 2.32 -32.46 -13.11
C GLY A 389 2.80 -33.16 -11.85
N TYR A 390 1.94 -33.99 -11.26
CA TYR A 390 2.20 -34.86 -10.12
C TYR A 390 3.60 -35.55 -10.15
N LEU A 391 4.15 -35.77 -11.35
CA LEU A 391 5.46 -36.39 -11.58
C LEU A 391 6.68 -35.46 -11.40
N ASP A 392 6.53 -34.14 -11.50
CA ASP A 392 7.65 -33.20 -11.36
C ASP A 392 7.92 -32.81 -9.89
N LYS A 393 6.88 -32.82 -9.04
CA LYS A 393 7.03 -32.66 -7.57
C LYS A 393 7.73 -33.84 -6.91
N LEU A 394 7.54 -35.06 -7.41
CA LEU A 394 8.22 -36.26 -6.91
C LEU A 394 9.75 -36.25 -7.08
N LYS A 395 10.31 -35.37 -7.92
CA LYS A 395 11.76 -35.25 -8.13
C LYS A 395 12.45 -34.28 -7.18
N GLN A 396 11.70 -33.44 -6.46
CA GLN A 396 12.24 -32.50 -5.48
C GLN A 396 11.81 -32.95 -4.08
N SER A 397 12.42 -34.04 -3.63
CA SER A 397 12.19 -34.61 -2.31
C SER A 397 12.89 -33.78 -1.22
N GLU A 398 12.12 -32.99 -0.48
CA GLU A 398 12.27 -32.74 0.97
C GLU A 398 11.11 -31.89 1.56
N ILE A 399 9.84 -32.29 1.38
CA ILE A 399 8.70 -31.75 2.15
C ILE A 399 7.68 -32.88 2.43
N ASP A 400 7.04 -32.82 3.60
CA ASP A 400 6.23 -33.84 4.28
C ASP A 400 5.00 -34.32 3.47
N ALA A 401 4.80 -35.64 3.41
CA ALA A 401 3.80 -36.32 2.57
C ALA A 401 2.35 -36.25 3.10
N TYR A 402 2.11 -35.42 4.13
CA TYR A 402 0.79 -35.22 4.73
C TYR A 402 0.16 -33.86 4.38
N GLU A 403 0.95 -32.86 3.98
CA GLU A 403 0.44 -31.54 3.53
C GLU A 403 0.08 -31.51 2.03
N GLU A 404 0.54 -32.48 1.22
CA GLU A 404 0.39 -32.46 -0.24
C GLU A 404 -0.93 -33.02 -0.79
N LYS A 405 -1.83 -33.55 0.04
CA LYS A 405 -3.06 -34.24 -0.43
C LYS A 405 -4.36 -33.44 -0.33
N PHE A 406 -4.35 -32.25 0.28
CA PHE A 406 -5.59 -31.57 0.64
C PHE A 406 -5.89 -30.25 -0.08
N GLU A 407 -5.08 -29.81 -1.06
CA GLU A 407 -5.26 -28.47 -1.66
C GLU A 407 -5.62 -28.40 -3.15
N TYR A 408 -5.83 -29.52 -3.87
CA TYR A 408 -5.65 -29.46 -5.32
C TYR A 408 -6.74 -30.06 -6.21
N GLN A 409 -7.99 -30.24 -5.77
CA GLN A 409 -8.99 -30.91 -6.63
C GLN A 409 -10.33 -30.23 -6.93
N GLU A 410 -10.67 -29.05 -6.40
CA GLU A 410 -11.99 -28.44 -6.72
C GLU A 410 -12.01 -27.08 -7.42
N ASN A 411 -10.85 -26.43 -7.68
CA ASN A 411 -10.81 -25.15 -8.41
C ASN A 411 -9.96 -25.14 -9.70
N GLU A 412 -9.39 -26.28 -10.12
CA GLU A 412 -8.43 -26.34 -11.24
C GLU A 412 -9.03 -26.00 -12.61
N ASP A 413 -10.30 -26.33 -12.86
CA ASP A 413 -10.82 -26.35 -14.23
C ASP A 413 -11.47 -25.05 -14.72
N LYS A 414 -11.82 -24.10 -13.84
CA LYS A 414 -12.73 -23.01 -14.27
C LYS A 414 -12.07 -21.86 -15.03
N TYR A 415 -10.78 -21.53 -14.81
CA TYR A 415 -10.17 -20.31 -15.40
C TYR A 415 -8.69 -20.44 -15.80
N TYR A 416 -8.18 -21.63 -16.10
CA TYR A 416 -6.79 -21.79 -16.55
C TYR A 416 -6.57 -21.31 -18.00
N PHE A 417 -5.42 -20.67 -18.28
CA PHE A 417 -4.95 -20.35 -19.63
C PHE A 417 -3.46 -20.59 -19.80
N TYR A 418 -3.04 -20.90 -21.03
CA TYR A 418 -1.63 -20.91 -21.43
C TYR A 418 -1.26 -19.54 -22.03
N PRO A 419 -0.04 -19.01 -21.80
CA PRO A 419 0.40 -17.77 -22.46
C PRO A 419 0.28 -17.81 -23.99
N SER A 420 0.33 -19.01 -24.59
CA SER A 420 0.11 -19.25 -26.02
C SER A 420 -1.33 -19.08 -26.50
N GLU A 421 -2.29 -18.95 -25.60
CA GLU A 421 -3.71 -18.73 -25.92
C GLU A 421 -4.07 -17.23 -25.96
N ILE A 422 -3.10 -16.33 -25.76
CA ILE A 422 -3.33 -14.88 -25.71
C ILE A 422 -3.17 -14.26 -27.09
N ASP A 423 -4.28 -13.74 -27.61
CA ASP A 423 -4.39 -13.24 -28.97
C ASP A 423 -4.09 -11.74 -29.07
N VAL A 424 -4.37 -10.97 -28.01
CA VAL A 424 -4.24 -9.50 -28.02
C VAL A 424 -3.64 -8.98 -26.71
N LEU A 425 -2.69 -8.06 -26.82
CA LEU A 425 -2.20 -7.23 -25.70
C LEU A 425 -2.50 -5.76 -25.99
N ILE A 426 -3.08 -5.07 -25.02
CA ILE A 426 -3.47 -3.67 -25.14
C ILE A 426 -2.68 -2.84 -24.11
N GLY A 427 -1.96 -1.82 -24.56
CA GLY A 427 -1.31 -0.84 -23.68
C GLY A 427 -2.10 0.47 -23.60
N ALA A 428 -2.26 0.98 -22.40
CA ALA A 428 -2.85 2.28 -22.09
C ALA A 428 -2.08 2.95 -20.94
N GLY A 429 -2.20 4.26 -20.83
CA GLY A 429 -1.56 5.07 -19.80
C GLY A 429 -0.50 6.03 -20.32
N GLY A 430 -0.03 6.91 -19.43
CA GLY A 430 0.84 8.03 -19.79
C GLY A 430 2.17 7.61 -20.42
N VAL A 431 2.77 6.51 -19.95
CA VAL A 431 4.05 6.01 -20.48
C VAL A 431 3.96 5.62 -21.96
N PHE A 432 2.80 5.13 -22.41
CA PHE A 432 2.58 4.79 -23.81
C PHE A 432 2.18 6.01 -24.65
N ALA A 433 1.32 6.88 -24.13
CA ALA A 433 0.87 8.07 -24.83
C ALA A 433 1.99 9.10 -25.07
N HIS A 434 3.00 9.14 -24.19
CA HIS A 434 4.14 10.06 -24.30
C HIS A 434 5.41 9.41 -24.87
N ALA A 435 5.35 8.14 -25.29
CA ALA A 435 6.45 7.50 -25.99
C ALA A 435 6.80 8.28 -27.28
N LYS A 436 8.09 8.37 -27.60
CA LYS A 436 8.57 9.10 -28.78
C LYS A 436 8.23 8.39 -30.09
N ASN A 437 8.03 7.08 -30.05
CA ASN A 437 7.63 6.30 -31.22
C ASN A 437 6.88 5.02 -30.81
N THR A 438 6.18 4.44 -31.78
CA THR A 438 5.40 3.21 -31.61
C THR A 438 6.22 2.00 -31.17
N CYS A 439 7.45 1.85 -31.67
CA CYS A 439 8.29 0.69 -31.38
C CYS A 439 8.63 0.59 -29.88
N GLN A 440 8.79 1.74 -29.20
CA GLN A 440 8.95 1.78 -27.74
C GLN A 440 7.75 1.17 -27.02
N CYS A 441 6.53 1.54 -27.38
CA CYS A 441 5.31 0.97 -26.80
C CYS A 441 5.21 -0.54 -27.04
N VAL A 442 5.50 -0.98 -28.27
CA VAL A 442 5.43 -2.40 -28.65
C VAL A 442 6.44 -3.22 -27.84
N MET A 443 7.67 -2.75 -27.70
CA MET A 443 8.69 -3.46 -26.92
C MET A 443 8.37 -3.52 -25.42
N MET A 444 7.83 -2.44 -24.84
CA MET A 444 7.40 -2.48 -23.42
C MET A 444 6.33 -3.56 -23.16
N LEU A 445 5.38 -3.76 -24.08
CA LEU A 445 4.35 -4.80 -23.95
C LEU A 445 4.92 -6.21 -24.18
N ILE A 446 5.78 -6.39 -25.19
CA ILE A 446 6.43 -7.68 -25.47
C ILE A 446 7.30 -8.11 -24.29
N ASP A 447 8.17 -7.22 -23.80
CA ASP A 447 9.12 -7.54 -22.73
C ASP A 447 8.42 -7.65 -21.37
N SER A 448 7.22 -7.11 -21.19
CA SER A 448 6.46 -7.28 -19.94
C SER A 448 5.67 -8.59 -19.88
N PHE A 449 4.95 -8.95 -20.94
CA PHE A 449 4.06 -10.13 -20.93
C PHE A 449 4.78 -11.45 -21.22
N ASP A 450 5.84 -11.43 -22.03
CA ASP A 450 6.55 -12.65 -22.46
C ASP A 450 5.65 -13.63 -23.24
N ALA A 451 4.78 -13.11 -24.12
CA ALA A 451 3.78 -13.92 -24.83
C ALA A 451 4.42 -14.98 -25.74
N PHE A 452 3.87 -16.20 -25.72
CA PHE A 452 4.15 -17.24 -26.71
C PHE A 452 3.00 -17.28 -27.72
N GLY A 453 3.21 -17.81 -28.92
CA GLY A 453 2.20 -17.88 -29.97
C GLY A 453 2.22 -16.68 -30.91
N ILE A 454 1.04 -16.31 -31.43
CA ILE A 454 0.82 -15.15 -32.30
C ILE A 454 -0.10 -14.19 -31.56
N THR A 455 0.41 -13.00 -31.26
CA THR A 455 -0.29 -12.01 -30.44
C THR A 455 -0.28 -10.64 -31.12
N GLU A 456 -1.45 -10.01 -31.29
CA GLU A 456 -1.56 -8.64 -31.76
C GLU A 456 -1.30 -7.64 -30.62
N ILE A 457 -0.55 -6.59 -30.91
CA ILE A 457 -0.24 -5.51 -29.97
C ILE A 457 -1.06 -4.27 -30.34
N TRP A 458 -1.89 -3.81 -29.43
CA TRP A 458 -2.80 -2.68 -29.57
C TRP A 458 -2.44 -1.57 -28.58
N LEU A 459 -2.82 -0.33 -28.90
CA LEU A 459 -2.55 0.83 -28.06
C LEU A 459 -3.76 1.77 -27.99
N ASP A 460 -4.07 2.25 -26.79
CA ASP A 460 -4.82 3.49 -26.59
C ASP A 460 -3.85 4.66 -26.79
N VAL A 461 -3.82 5.20 -28.01
CA VAL A 461 -2.75 6.10 -28.47
C VAL A 461 -2.73 7.42 -27.70
N ASP A 462 -3.91 7.97 -27.44
CA ASP A 462 -4.05 9.28 -26.79
C ASP A 462 -4.41 9.16 -25.31
N PHE A 463 -4.50 7.94 -24.77
CA PHE A 463 -4.95 7.64 -23.41
C PHE A 463 -6.29 8.34 -23.09
N ILE A 464 -7.31 8.00 -23.88
CA ILE A 464 -8.67 8.58 -23.82
C ILE A 464 -9.76 7.55 -23.55
N THR A 465 -9.39 6.29 -23.27
CA THR A 465 -10.34 5.26 -22.82
C THR A 465 -11.20 5.68 -21.62
N PRO A 466 -10.72 6.41 -20.59
CA PRO A 466 -11.60 6.87 -19.52
C PRO A 466 -12.71 7.81 -20.02
N HIS A 467 -12.36 8.75 -20.91
CA HIS A 467 -13.28 9.74 -21.48
C HIS A 467 -14.40 9.08 -22.28
N LEU A 468 -14.05 8.10 -23.12
CA LEU A 468 -15.04 7.37 -23.92
C LEU A 468 -15.91 6.44 -23.05
N GLY A 469 -15.39 6.04 -21.89
CA GLY A 469 -16.11 5.24 -20.91
C GLY A 469 -17.29 5.98 -20.29
N VAL A 470 -17.07 7.24 -19.84
CA VAL A 470 -18.18 8.08 -19.34
C VAL A 470 -19.11 8.53 -20.47
N LEU A 471 -18.58 8.75 -21.68
CA LEU A 471 -19.42 9.03 -22.85
C LEU A 471 -20.41 7.90 -23.13
N SER A 472 -20.01 6.64 -22.90
CA SER A 472 -20.88 5.49 -23.13
C SER A 472 -22.14 5.46 -22.25
N GLU A 473 -22.18 6.18 -21.13
CA GLU A 473 -23.39 6.33 -20.30
C GLU A 473 -24.45 7.20 -20.96
N VAL A 474 -23.99 8.18 -21.75
CA VAL A 474 -24.84 9.18 -22.38
C VAL A 474 -25.14 8.78 -23.83
N ASP A 475 -24.12 8.33 -24.57
CA ASP A 475 -24.21 7.88 -25.96
C ASP A 475 -23.21 6.74 -26.25
N ASN A 476 -23.67 5.50 -26.07
CA ASN A 476 -22.86 4.29 -26.31
C ASN A 476 -22.48 4.11 -27.79
N SER A 477 -23.34 4.53 -28.73
CA SER A 477 -23.07 4.38 -30.17
C SER A 477 -21.93 5.31 -30.60
N LEU A 478 -21.97 6.56 -30.15
CA LEU A 478 -20.92 7.54 -30.36
C LEU A 478 -19.59 7.07 -29.75
N ALA A 479 -19.62 6.63 -28.49
CA ALA A 479 -18.44 6.11 -27.80
C ALA A 479 -17.80 4.93 -28.55
N LYS A 480 -18.59 3.93 -28.98
CA LYS A 480 -18.10 2.76 -29.73
C LYS A 480 -17.46 3.15 -31.06
N LYS A 481 -18.06 4.11 -31.78
CA LYS A 481 -17.50 4.64 -33.04
C LYS A 481 -16.13 5.28 -32.79
N LEU A 482 -16.02 6.18 -31.82
CA LEU A 482 -14.76 6.87 -31.47
C LEU A 482 -13.69 5.91 -30.94
N LEU A 483 -14.07 4.90 -30.16
CA LEU A 483 -13.17 3.86 -29.66
C LEU A 483 -12.46 3.16 -30.82
N SER A 484 -13.23 2.76 -31.84
CA SER A 484 -12.71 2.05 -33.02
C SER A 484 -11.95 2.96 -34.00
N SER A 485 -12.37 4.22 -34.17
CA SER A 485 -11.82 5.11 -35.20
C SER A 485 -10.61 5.92 -34.74
N SER A 486 -10.53 6.21 -33.43
CA SER A 486 -9.65 7.28 -32.92
C SER A 486 -8.89 6.93 -31.64
N CYS A 487 -9.26 5.86 -30.92
CA CYS A 487 -8.60 5.47 -29.67
C CYS A 487 -7.73 4.22 -29.84
N MET A 488 -8.34 3.09 -30.22
CA MET A 488 -7.66 1.79 -30.28
C MET A 488 -6.93 1.61 -31.62
N LYS A 489 -5.60 1.58 -31.59
CA LYS A 489 -4.76 1.37 -32.77
C LYS A 489 -4.02 0.04 -32.71
N LYS A 490 -4.11 -0.75 -33.77
CA LYS A 490 -3.31 -1.97 -33.94
C LYS A 490 -1.91 -1.60 -34.41
N MET A 491 -0.88 -2.08 -33.72
CA MET A 491 0.51 -1.64 -33.93
C MET A 491 1.37 -2.71 -34.60
N ALA A 492 1.33 -3.94 -34.09
CA ALA A 492 2.19 -5.03 -34.54
C ALA A 492 1.57 -6.40 -34.28
N VAL A 493 2.11 -7.43 -34.93
CA VAL A 493 1.91 -8.84 -34.57
C VAL A 493 3.23 -9.39 -34.03
N HIS A 494 3.23 -9.88 -32.80
CA HIS A 494 4.35 -10.58 -32.18
C HIS A 494 4.17 -12.09 -32.36
N VAL A 495 5.19 -12.74 -32.92
CA VAL A 495 5.22 -14.17 -33.20
C VAL A 495 6.36 -14.78 -32.42
N ARG A 496 6.04 -15.58 -31.41
CA ARG A 496 7.04 -16.26 -30.58
C ARG A 496 6.77 -17.75 -30.49
N PRO A 497 7.59 -18.59 -31.12
CA PRO A 497 7.45 -20.03 -30.98
C PRO A 497 8.01 -20.54 -29.65
N HIS A 498 7.54 -21.72 -29.25
CA HIS A 498 8.13 -22.50 -28.17
C HIS A 498 9.13 -23.51 -28.73
N PHE A 499 10.36 -23.53 -28.22
CA PHE A 499 11.41 -24.48 -28.62
C PHE A 499 12.37 -24.74 -27.44
N PRO A 500 13.13 -25.87 -27.44
CA PRO A 500 14.02 -26.19 -26.32
C PRO A 500 15.22 -25.24 -26.17
N ASP A 501 15.61 -24.93 -24.93
CA ASP A 501 16.69 -23.98 -24.52
C ASP A 501 18.09 -24.26 -25.08
N LYS A 502 18.32 -25.42 -25.70
CA LYS A 502 19.64 -25.84 -26.26
C LYS A 502 19.62 -26.01 -27.78
N THR A 503 18.59 -25.49 -28.44
CA THR A 503 18.46 -25.60 -29.88
C THR A 503 19.54 -24.75 -30.55
N LYS A 504 20.23 -25.30 -31.55
CA LYS A 504 21.27 -24.60 -32.33
C LYS A 504 20.96 -24.50 -33.81
N LYS A 505 19.88 -25.16 -34.24
CA LYS A 505 19.40 -25.20 -35.62
C LYS A 505 18.20 -24.29 -35.76
N GLU A 506 17.83 -23.99 -36.99
CA GLU A 506 16.68 -23.16 -37.32
C GLU A 506 15.40 -23.71 -36.67
N VAL A 507 14.62 -22.82 -36.04
CA VAL A 507 13.40 -23.16 -35.29
C VAL A 507 12.13 -22.79 -36.06
N LEU A 508 12.21 -21.83 -36.97
CA LEU A 508 11.05 -21.36 -37.72
C LEU A 508 11.46 -21.02 -39.16
N GLN A 509 10.61 -21.36 -40.12
CA GLN A 509 10.76 -20.95 -41.52
C GLN A 509 9.55 -20.10 -41.91
N ILE A 510 9.80 -18.95 -42.54
CA ILE A 510 8.78 -17.96 -42.90
C ILE A 510 8.80 -17.77 -44.41
N SER A 511 7.68 -18.09 -45.06
CA SER A 511 7.45 -17.83 -46.48
C SER A 511 6.54 -16.61 -46.63
N TYR A 512 6.96 -15.60 -47.38
CA TYR A 512 6.17 -14.37 -47.57
C TYR A 512 6.49 -13.68 -48.89
N THR A 513 5.55 -12.88 -49.41
CA THR A 513 5.75 -12.12 -50.65
C THR A 513 6.05 -10.66 -50.32
N GLU A 514 7.16 -10.14 -50.83
CA GLU A 514 7.56 -8.74 -50.69
C GLU A 514 7.80 -8.14 -52.08
N ASN A 515 7.06 -7.09 -52.41
CA ASN A 515 7.10 -6.44 -53.74
C ASN A 515 6.90 -7.44 -54.91
N GLY A 516 6.04 -8.45 -54.72
CA GLY A 516 5.75 -9.48 -55.73
C GLY A 516 6.79 -10.59 -55.85
N ILE A 517 7.82 -10.61 -54.98
CA ILE A 517 8.85 -11.66 -54.95
C ILE A 517 8.62 -12.53 -53.72
N ASP A 518 8.53 -13.84 -53.93
CA ASP A 518 8.47 -14.81 -52.84
C ASP A 518 9.83 -14.91 -52.14
N LYS A 519 9.83 -14.64 -50.84
CA LYS A 519 10.98 -14.74 -49.96
C LYS A 519 10.80 -15.89 -48.98
N LEU A 520 11.92 -16.50 -48.64
CA LEU A 520 12.01 -17.54 -47.62
C LEU A 520 13.05 -17.14 -46.58
N LEU A 521 12.61 -16.96 -45.34
CA LEU A 521 13.47 -16.65 -44.21
C LEU A 521 13.53 -17.83 -43.25
N LYS A 522 14.73 -18.19 -42.81
CA LYS A 522 14.92 -19.19 -41.74
C LYS A 522 15.41 -18.49 -40.49
N VAL A 523 14.75 -18.75 -39.37
CA VAL A 523 14.97 -18.08 -38.09
C VAL A 523 15.72 -19.01 -37.15
N LEU A 524 16.86 -18.54 -36.65
CA LEU A 524 17.67 -19.22 -35.65
C LEU A 524 17.13 -18.92 -34.24
N PRO A 525 17.39 -19.78 -33.25
CA PRO A 525 17.11 -19.45 -31.85
C PRO A 525 17.97 -18.27 -31.41
N ASP A 526 17.49 -17.54 -30.40
CA ASP A 526 18.06 -16.30 -29.88
C ASP A 526 18.18 -15.16 -30.90
N SER A 527 17.24 -15.10 -31.84
CA SER A 527 17.16 -14.05 -32.86
C SER A 527 15.88 -13.22 -32.72
N PHE A 528 15.95 -12.00 -33.28
CA PHE A 528 14.86 -11.05 -33.32
C PHE A 528 14.76 -10.50 -34.74
N VAL A 529 13.62 -10.72 -35.39
CA VAL A 529 13.40 -10.34 -36.80
C VAL A 529 12.20 -9.43 -36.89
N VAL A 530 12.34 -8.32 -37.60
CA VAL A 530 11.26 -7.36 -37.86
C VAL A 530 10.94 -7.34 -39.34
N LEU A 531 9.68 -7.61 -39.68
CA LEU A 531 9.15 -7.45 -41.03
C LEU A 531 8.27 -6.19 -41.05
N PRO A 532 8.59 -5.16 -41.86
CA PRO A 532 7.88 -3.87 -41.84
C PRO A 532 6.44 -4.02 -42.34
N ALA A 533 5.54 -3.14 -41.91
CA ALA A 533 4.13 -3.15 -42.34
C ALA A 533 3.99 -3.10 -43.89
N GLN A 534 3.07 -3.90 -44.43
CA GLN A 534 2.82 -4.00 -45.88
C GLN A 534 1.37 -4.41 -46.13
N ALA A 535 0.65 -3.66 -46.96
CA ALA A 535 -0.73 -3.96 -47.32
C ALA A 535 -0.88 -5.36 -47.93
N GLN A 536 -1.97 -6.05 -47.58
CA GLN A 536 -2.33 -7.38 -48.09
C GLN A 536 -1.21 -8.44 -47.96
N ARG A 537 -0.33 -8.33 -46.96
CA ARG A 537 0.75 -9.31 -46.78
C ARG A 537 0.20 -10.63 -46.25
N LYS A 538 0.51 -11.71 -46.96
CA LYS A 538 0.28 -13.09 -46.55
C LYS A 538 1.61 -13.77 -46.22
N MET A 539 1.67 -14.44 -45.07
CA MET A 539 2.85 -15.14 -44.58
C MET A 539 2.48 -16.54 -44.13
N SER A 540 3.41 -17.49 -44.30
CA SER A 540 3.29 -18.84 -43.76
C SER A 540 4.47 -19.14 -42.84
N PHE A 541 4.17 -19.43 -41.58
CA PHE A 541 5.12 -19.79 -40.53
C PHE A 541 5.15 -21.30 -40.37
N THR A 542 6.28 -21.92 -40.67
CA THR A 542 6.49 -23.36 -40.55
C THR A 542 7.43 -23.66 -39.38
N PRO A 543 6.92 -24.19 -38.25
CA PRO A 543 7.77 -24.65 -37.15
C PRO A 543 8.73 -25.76 -37.62
N LEU A 544 9.98 -25.73 -37.16
CA LEU A 544 11.01 -26.70 -37.52
C LEU A 544 11.49 -27.51 -36.30
N GLY A 545 11.78 -28.80 -36.50
CA GLY A 545 12.30 -29.67 -35.45
C GLY A 545 11.31 -29.89 -34.31
N LYS A 546 11.67 -29.48 -33.09
CA LYS A 546 10.83 -29.57 -31.88
C LYS A 546 10.14 -28.23 -31.54
N CYS A 547 10.05 -27.34 -32.52
CA CYS A 547 9.39 -26.06 -32.40
C CYS A 547 7.86 -26.20 -32.51
N ILE A 548 7.12 -25.45 -31.71
CA ILE A 548 5.66 -25.38 -31.72
C ILE A 548 5.25 -23.90 -31.76
N LEU A 549 4.25 -23.56 -32.56
CA LEU A 549 3.63 -22.23 -32.56
C LEU A 549 2.15 -22.38 -32.19
N HIS A 550 1.71 -21.63 -31.16
CA HIS A 550 0.48 -21.92 -30.39
C HIS A 550 0.49 -23.33 -29.79
N ASP A 551 -0.20 -24.27 -30.43
CA ASP A 551 -0.35 -25.67 -30.07
C ASP A 551 0.01 -26.61 -31.24
N LYS A 552 0.52 -26.06 -32.35
CA LYS A 552 0.74 -26.77 -33.61
C LYS A 552 2.20 -26.84 -34.00
N SER A 553 2.60 -28.01 -34.52
CA SER A 553 3.85 -28.20 -35.26
C SER A 553 3.66 -27.99 -36.78
N GLU A 554 2.43 -27.76 -37.23
CA GLU A 554 2.07 -27.56 -38.64
C GLU A 554 2.22 -26.09 -39.08
N PRO A 555 2.36 -25.81 -40.38
CA PRO A 555 2.41 -24.45 -40.89
C PRO A 555 1.16 -23.61 -40.55
N ILE A 556 1.37 -22.40 -40.05
CA ILE A 556 0.31 -21.42 -39.76
C ILE A 556 0.39 -20.29 -40.77
N THR A 557 -0.74 -19.95 -41.40
CA THR A 557 -0.83 -18.81 -42.31
C THR A 557 -1.40 -17.60 -41.58
N LEU A 558 -0.76 -16.45 -41.75
CA LEU A 558 -1.18 -15.16 -41.22
C LEU A 558 -1.35 -14.18 -42.37
N GLU A 559 -2.48 -13.47 -42.38
CA GLU A 559 -2.73 -12.34 -43.25
C GLU A 559 -2.84 -11.09 -42.40
N THR A 560 -1.93 -10.14 -42.60
CA THR A 560 -1.89 -8.92 -41.79
C THR A 560 -1.18 -7.80 -42.54
N GLU A 561 -1.63 -6.57 -42.32
CA GLU A 561 -0.98 -5.38 -42.86
C GLU A 561 0.01 -4.74 -41.86
N LEU A 562 0.02 -5.25 -40.63
CA LEU A 562 0.83 -4.74 -39.54
C LEU A 562 2.30 -5.14 -39.67
N MET A 563 3.15 -4.44 -38.92
CA MET A 563 4.52 -4.89 -38.67
C MET A 563 4.49 -6.24 -37.96
N VAL A 564 5.36 -7.16 -38.36
CA VAL A 564 5.44 -8.50 -37.77
C VAL A 564 6.80 -8.68 -37.13
N ILE A 565 6.79 -8.96 -35.83
CA ILE A 565 7.98 -9.18 -35.01
C ILE A 565 8.06 -10.67 -34.72
N VAL A 566 9.14 -11.31 -35.15
CA VAL A 566 9.41 -12.71 -34.84
C VAL A 566 10.50 -12.76 -33.80
N ASP A 567 10.13 -13.21 -32.61
CA ASP A 567 10.97 -13.20 -31.43
C ASP A 567 11.30 -14.63 -31.01
N THR A 568 12.58 -14.97 -31.05
CA THR A 568 13.09 -16.28 -30.62
C THR A 568 14.13 -16.12 -29.53
N ARG A 569 14.11 -15.02 -28.77
CA ARG A 569 14.98 -14.83 -27.62
C ARG A 569 14.78 -15.92 -26.57
N TYR A 570 15.88 -16.36 -25.97
CA TYR A 570 15.81 -17.20 -24.78
C TYR A 570 15.28 -16.44 -23.57
N ASP A 571 15.68 -15.18 -23.43
CA ASP A 571 15.25 -14.33 -22.33
C ASP A 571 14.90 -12.93 -22.83
N THR A 572 13.66 -12.50 -22.55
CA THR A 572 13.17 -11.14 -22.86
C THR A 572 13.50 -10.15 -21.75
N LYS A 573 14.03 -10.61 -20.62
CA LYS A 573 14.38 -9.79 -19.44
C LYS A 573 15.72 -9.08 -19.59
N VAL A 574 16.50 -9.43 -20.59
CA VAL A 574 17.88 -8.96 -20.77
C VAL A 574 17.96 -7.94 -21.90
N PHE A 575 18.65 -6.84 -21.62
CA PHE A 575 18.96 -5.81 -22.60
C PHE A 575 19.73 -6.38 -23.79
N ARG A 576 19.34 -5.95 -25.00
CA ARG A 576 20.01 -6.31 -26.25
C ARG A 576 20.14 -5.11 -27.19
N ALA A 577 21.38 -4.69 -27.42
CA ALA A 577 21.69 -3.53 -28.24
C ALA A 577 21.30 -3.69 -29.71
N ASP A 578 21.30 -4.93 -30.23
CA ASP A 578 20.89 -5.21 -31.61
C ASP A 578 19.39 -5.02 -31.82
N ILE A 579 18.56 -5.36 -30.82
CA ILE A 579 17.11 -5.16 -30.87
C ILE A 579 16.77 -3.68 -30.77
N GLU A 580 17.45 -2.96 -29.87
CA GLU A 580 17.26 -1.52 -29.74
C GLU A 580 17.49 -0.80 -31.09
N ARG A 581 18.53 -1.22 -31.81
CA ARG A 581 18.87 -0.71 -33.14
C ARG A 581 17.84 -1.13 -34.20
N GLU A 582 17.47 -2.40 -34.24
CA GLU A 582 16.52 -2.95 -35.23
C GLU A 582 15.15 -2.27 -35.11
N MET A 583 14.67 -2.12 -33.87
CA MET A 583 13.39 -1.46 -33.57
C MET A 583 13.49 0.07 -33.56
N LYS A 584 14.70 0.64 -33.66
CA LYS A 584 14.98 2.08 -33.59
C LYS A 584 14.33 2.72 -32.36
N LEU A 585 14.47 2.07 -31.20
CA LEU A 585 13.77 2.48 -30.00
C LEU A 585 14.17 3.88 -29.56
N TYR A 586 15.45 4.24 -29.70
CA TYR A 586 15.97 5.54 -29.33
C TYR A 586 16.86 6.07 -30.45
N SER A 587 16.95 7.40 -30.60
CA SER A 587 17.82 8.02 -31.61
C SER A 587 19.29 7.67 -31.36
N GLU A 588 20.06 7.63 -32.45
CA GLU A 588 21.53 7.50 -32.41
C GLU A 588 22.23 8.87 -32.20
N GLU A 589 21.47 9.96 -32.19
CA GLU A 589 21.96 11.31 -31.92
C GLU A 589 22.47 11.44 -30.47
N ALA A 590 23.35 12.42 -30.24
CA ALA A 590 23.86 12.71 -28.90
C ALA A 590 22.71 13.07 -27.95
N ASP A 591 22.72 12.48 -26.75
CA ASP A 591 21.69 12.74 -25.76
C ASP A 591 21.77 14.19 -25.27
N THR A 592 20.62 14.79 -25.00
CA THR A 592 20.57 16.06 -24.28
C THR A 592 20.89 15.78 -22.83
N GLU A 593 21.87 16.50 -22.28
CA GLU A 593 22.18 16.43 -20.85
C GLU A 593 20.90 16.64 -20.02
N PRO A 594 20.65 15.80 -19.00
CA PRO A 594 19.53 15.98 -18.09
C PRO A 594 19.52 17.41 -17.54
N ASN A 595 18.34 18.01 -17.43
CA ASN A 595 18.22 19.34 -16.86
C ASN A 595 18.69 19.33 -15.40
N ALA A 596 19.83 19.95 -15.12
CA ALA A 596 20.42 20.02 -13.78
C ALA A 596 19.50 20.68 -12.73
N ASN A 597 18.51 21.47 -13.17
CA ASN A 597 17.51 22.11 -12.31
C ASN A 597 16.13 21.43 -12.36
N ALA A 598 16.03 20.22 -12.94
CA ALA A 598 14.76 19.49 -13.05
C ALA A 598 14.10 19.18 -11.70
N PHE A 599 14.91 18.96 -10.67
CA PHE A 599 14.50 18.51 -9.35
C PHE A 599 14.96 19.50 -8.28
N CYS A 600 14.45 20.73 -8.37
CA CYS A 600 14.74 21.80 -7.42
C CYS A 600 13.54 22.05 -6.50
N ASN A 601 13.80 22.28 -5.21
CA ASN A 601 12.75 22.61 -4.25
C ASN A 601 12.60 24.13 -4.10
N GLU A 602 11.49 24.68 -4.61
CA GLU A 602 11.14 26.09 -4.46
C GLU A 602 10.50 26.38 -3.09
N THR A 603 11.23 26.13 -1.99
CA THR A 603 10.74 26.43 -0.64
C THR A 603 10.62 27.94 -0.41
N VAL A 604 9.64 28.34 0.39
CA VAL A 604 9.47 29.73 0.87
C VAL A 604 9.60 29.74 2.40
N GLU A 605 10.27 30.76 2.95
CA GLU A 605 10.32 30.98 4.40
C GLU A 605 8.93 31.31 4.94
N GLU A 606 8.36 30.42 5.76
CA GLU A 606 7.09 30.65 6.44
C GLU A 606 7.36 31.07 7.89
N THR A 607 7.09 32.33 8.24
CA THR A 607 7.25 32.82 9.63
C THR A 607 5.89 33.04 10.26
N GLY A 608 5.63 32.41 11.40
CA GLY A 608 4.31 32.46 12.02
C GLY A 608 4.24 31.86 13.42
N SER A 609 2.99 31.68 13.88
CA SER A 609 2.68 30.85 15.05
C SER A 609 2.15 29.51 14.54
N PHE A 610 2.62 28.44 15.15
CA PHE A 610 2.32 27.07 14.76
C PHE A 610 1.87 26.29 16.00
N SER A 611 1.09 25.24 15.79
CA SER A 611 0.72 24.30 16.84
C SER A 611 1.31 22.93 16.55
N LYS A 612 1.69 22.23 17.62
CA LYS A 612 2.15 20.85 17.57
C LYS A 612 1.28 20.02 18.50
N VAL A 613 0.72 18.94 17.98
CA VAL A 613 -0.06 17.98 18.76
C VAL A 613 0.84 16.79 19.12
N VAL A 614 0.99 16.53 20.41
CA VAL A 614 1.61 15.30 20.92
C VAL A 614 0.49 14.38 21.40
N SER A 615 0.35 13.23 20.74
CA SER A 615 -0.74 12.28 20.99
C SER A 615 -0.20 10.95 21.51
N LEU A 616 -0.82 10.42 22.57
CA LEU A 616 -0.50 9.12 23.16
C LEU A 616 -1.29 8.01 22.46
N PRO A 617 -0.66 6.88 22.05
CA PRO A 617 -1.31 5.77 21.34
C PRO A 617 -2.48 5.13 22.11
N TYR A 618 -2.43 5.14 23.44
CA TYR A 618 -3.50 4.71 24.36
C TYR A 618 -3.43 5.57 25.62
N LYS A 619 -4.43 5.41 26.49
CA LYS A 619 -4.53 6.22 27.72
C LYS A 619 -3.24 6.14 28.51
N GLY A 620 -2.61 7.28 28.72
CA GLY A 620 -1.37 7.43 29.48
C GLY A 620 -1.44 8.63 30.41
N GLU A 621 -0.28 9.14 30.80
CA GLU A 621 -0.16 10.32 31.65
C GLU A 621 0.26 11.53 30.81
N VAL A 622 -0.49 12.63 30.95
CA VAL A 622 -0.09 13.95 30.45
C VAL A 622 0.40 14.75 31.65
N THR A 623 1.62 15.27 31.59
CA THR A 623 2.34 15.82 32.75
C THR A 623 2.18 17.33 32.91
N LYS A 624 1.57 18.01 31.92
CA LYS A 624 1.46 19.47 31.85
C LYS A 624 -0.01 19.91 31.80
N LEU A 625 -0.26 21.15 32.20
CA LEU A 625 -1.58 21.80 32.20
C LEU A 625 -1.65 22.89 31.14
N VAL A 626 -2.89 23.26 30.76
CA VAL A 626 -3.13 24.40 29.85
C VAL A 626 -2.53 25.68 30.43
N GLY A 627 -1.75 26.38 29.62
CA GLY A 627 -1.02 27.59 30.01
C GLY A 627 0.42 27.35 30.48
N ASP A 628 0.85 26.09 30.67
CA ASP A 628 2.23 25.79 31.04
C ASP A 628 3.19 26.15 29.90
N ILE A 629 4.37 26.66 30.27
CA ILE A 629 5.48 26.86 29.34
C ILE A 629 6.31 25.57 29.31
N VAL A 630 6.62 25.08 28.12
CA VAL A 630 7.39 23.85 27.91
C VAL A 630 8.68 24.12 27.17
N SER A 631 9.74 23.42 27.56
CA SER A 631 11.02 23.39 26.84
C SER A 631 11.12 22.14 25.95
N PRO A 632 11.99 22.13 24.93
CA PRO A 632 12.10 21.01 24.00
C PRO A 632 12.35 19.63 24.65
N ASP A 633 13.17 19.58 25.71
CA ASP A 633 13.49 18.35 26.45
C ASP A 633 12.42 17.96 27.48
N ASP A 634 11.38 18.77 27.68
CA ASP A 634 10.31 18.44 28.62
C ASP A 634 9.52 17.23 28.13
N VAL A 635 9.39 16.22 28.98
CA VAL A 635 8.42 15.15 28.81
C VAL A 635 7.03 15.73 29.08
N VAL A 636 6.21 15.80 28.03
CA VAL A 636 4.83 16.34 28.10
C VAL A 636 3.78 15.25 28.23
N ALA A 637 4.11 14.03 27.80
CA ALA A 637 3.24 12.88 27.92
C ALA A 637 4.06 11.58 28.03
N SER A 638 3.51 10.54 28.67
CA SER A 638 4.17 9.23 28.78
C SER A 638 3.18 8.07 28.85
N ASN A 639 3.59 6.92 28.28
CA ASN A 639 2.95 5.63 28.55
C ASN A 639 3.90 4.79 29.41
N GLN A 640 3.57 4.60 30.69
CA GLN A 640 4.41 3.85 31.63
C GLN A 640 4.38 2.34 31.38
N PHE A 641 3.23 1.80 31.03
CA PHE A 641 3.01 0.36 30.84
C PHE A 641 2.68 0.06 29.38
N ASN A 642 2.78 -1.20 28.97
CA ASN A 642 2.23 -1.66 27.68
C ASN A 642 0.71 -1.42 27.63
N PRO A 643 0.06 -1.45 26.45
CA PRO A 643 -1.40 -1.43 26.40
C PRO A 643 -1.99 -2.56 27.26
N PRO A 644 -3.04 -2.29 28.07
CA PRO A 644 -3.67 -3.32 28.89
C PRO A 644 -4.25 -4.41 27.99
N ARG A 645 -3.96 -5.68 28.31
CA ARG A 645 -4.62 -6.81 27.63
C ARG A 645 -6.10 -6.84 28.04
N LEU A 646 -6.99 -7.28 27.16
CA LEU A 646 -8.31 -7.71 27.61
C LEU A 646 -8.39 -9.24 27.69
N PHE A 647 -9.11 -9.71 28.69
CA PHE A 647 -9.48 -11.08 28.92
C PHE A 647 -10.95 -11.26 28.54
N ILE A 648 -11.22 -12.21 27.66
CA ILE A 648 -12.57 -12.61 27.30
C ILE A 648 -12.92 -13.82 28.17
N VAL A 649 -13.87 -13.64 29.06
CA VAL A 649 -14.35 -14.68 29.97
C VAL A 649 -15.79 -14.97 29.60
N ASN A 650 -16.09 -16.21 29.23
CA ASN A 650 -17.47 -16.65 29.00
C ASN A 650 -17.87 -17.63 30.10
N PRO A 651 -18.54 -17.16 31.18
CA PRO A 651 -19.08 -18.05 32.22
C PRO A 651 -20.05 -19.09 31.66
N TYR A 652 -20.65 -18.82 30.50
CA TYR A 652 -21.75 -19.59 29.91
C TYR A 652 -21.34 -20.40 28.66
N LEU A 653 -20.05 -20.60 28.42
CA LEU A 653 -19.55 -21.29 27.22
C LEU A 653 -20.16 -22.70 27.01
N ASN A 654 -20.46 -23.42 28.10
CA ASN A 654 -20.97 -24.79 28.04
C ASN A 654 -22.51 -24.87 27.95
N PHE A 655 -23.22 -23.75 27.78
CA PHE A 655 -24.67 -23.68 27.79
C PHE A 655 -25.17 -23.40 26.39
N LYS A 656 -25.94 -24.34 25.82
CA LYS A 656 -26.66 -24.12 24.56
C LYS A 656 -27.96 -23.37 24.89
N ASP A 657 -28.25 -22.31 24.13
CA ASP A 657 -29.51 -21.54 24.17
C ASP A 657 -29.78 -20.72 25.44
N ILE A 658 -28.76 -20.08 26.04
CA ILE A 658 -28.96 -19.18 27.18
C ILE A 658 -29.65 -17.87 26.76
N THR A 659 -30.62 -17.41 27.53
CA THR A 659 -31.34 -16.15 27.26
C THR A 659 -30.72 -14.96 28.00
N GLU A 660 -30.90 -13.76 27.44
CA GLU A 660 -30.41 -12.51 28.07
C GLU A 660 -30.94 -12.32 29.50
N ALA A 661 -32.20 -12.71 29.74
CA ALA A 661 -32.81 -12.64 31.07
C ALA A 661 -32.10 -13.55 32.09
N GLU A 662 -31.72 -14.76 31.68
CA GLU A 662 -31.01 -15.72 32.54
C GLU A 662 -29.57 -15.26 32.85
N VAL A 663 -28.89 -14.65 31.88
CA VAL A 663 -27.57 -14.04 32.12
C VAL A 663 -27.67 -12.91 33.14
N ARG A 664 -28.66 -12.02 33.00
CA ARG A 664 -28.90 -10.91 33.94
C ARG A 664 -29.27 -11.39 35.34
N GLU A 665 -30.00 -12.49 35.45
CA GLU A 665 -30.42 -13.05 36.74
C GLU A 665 -29.26 -13.75 37.47
N THR A 666 -28.35 -14.40 36.75
CA THR A 666 -27.33 -15.27 37.35
C THR A 666 -25.95 -14.63 37.52
N LEU A 667 -25.64 -13.59 36.74
CA LEU A 667 -24.38 -12.84 36.82
C LEU A 667 -24.34 -11.92 38.04
N LEU A 668 -23.26 -11.97 38.83
CA LEU A 668 -23.12 -11.21 40.08
C LEU A 668 -22.35 -9.90 39.94
N VAL A 669 -21.82 -9.61 38.75
CA VAL A 669 -20.88 -8.52 38.49
C VAL A 669 -21.47 -7.53 37.50
N SER A 670 -21.11 -6.26 37.67
CA SER A 670 -21.54 -5.14 36.85
C SER A 670 -20.38 -4.52 36.08
N GLN A 671 -20.69 -3.87 34.97
CA GLN A 671 -19.70 -3.15 34.18
C GLN A 671 -19.02 -2.09 35.05
N GLY A 672 -17.69 -2.08 35.03
CA GLY A 672 -16.83 -1.22 35.85
C GLY A 672 -16.23 -1.92 37.08
N ASP A 673 -16.75 -3.08 37.48
CA ASP A 673 -16.28 -3.80 38.67
C ASP A 673 -14.82 -4.28 38.50
N ILE A 674 -14.06 -4.25 39.59
CA ILE A 674 -12.73 -4.89 39.65
C ILE A 674 -12.95 -6.36 40.00
N ILE A 675 -12.56 -7.24 39.09
CA ILE A 675 -12.65 -8.68 39.22
C ILE A 675 -11.30 -9.23 39.68
N GLU A 676 -11.30 -9.90 40.82
CA GLU A 676 -10.13 -10.62 41.32
C GLU A 676 -10.07 -12.04 40.73
N PHE A 677 -8.86 -12.61 40.69
CA PHE A 677 -8.70 -14.03 40.35
C PHE A 677 -9.49 -14.89 41.34
N ASP A 678 -10.20 -15.89 40.82
CA ASP A 678 -11.09 -16.78 41.59
C ASP A 678 -12.29 -16.07 42.25
N MET A 679 -12.62 -14.85 41.80
CA MET A 679 -13.85 -14.15 42.21
C MET A 679 -15.06 -14.83 41.58
N LEU A 680 -16.10 -15.07 42.37
CA LEU A 680 -17.35 -15.66 41.88
C LEU A 680 -18.05 -14.68 40.91
N LEU A 681 -18.16 -15.06 39.63
CA LEU A 681 -18.79 -14.25 38.59
C LEU A 681 -20.27 -14.61 38.39
N ARG A 682 -20.60 -15.89 38.57
CA ARG A 682 -21.95 -16.42 38.36
C ARG A 682 -22.31 -17.39 39.48
N HIS A 683 -23.49 -17.21 40.05
CA HIS A 683 -24.07 -18.12 41.05
C HIS A 683 -25.00 -19.19 40.45
N MET A 684 -25.35 -20.19 41.27
CA MET A 684 -26.30 -21.24 40.93
C MET A 684 -27.74 -20.70 40.91
N ALA A 685 -28.46 -20.84 39.80
CA ALA A 685 -29.90 -20.54 39.76
C ALA A 685 -30.68 -21.53 40.64
N GLU A 686 -31.58 -21.03 41.49
CA GLU A 686 -32.31 -21.84 42.49
C GLU A 686 -33.26 -22.90 41.88
N LYS A 687 -33.58 -22.81 40.57
CA LYS A 687 -34.39 -23.79 39.83
C LYS A 687 -33.90 -23.96 38.39
N PRO A 688 -32.95 -24.86 38.10
CA PRO A 688 -32.45 -25.03 36.75
C PRO A 688 -33.48 -25.75 35.86
N LYS A 689 -33.86 -25.15 34.72
CA LYS A 689 -34.67 -25.82 33.67
C LYS A 689 -33.89 -26.88 32.89
N HIS A 690 -32.56 -26.90 33.00
CA HIS A 690 -31.67 -27.84 32.31
C HIS A 690 -30.86 -28.67 33.32
N PRO A 691 -30.73 -30.01 33.16
CA PRO A 691 -30.12 -30.92 34.15
C PRO A 691 -28.60 -30.73 34.38
N PHE A 692 -27.94 -29.85 33.63
CA PHE A 692 -26.49 -29.63 33.64
C PHE A 692 -26.07 -28.23 34.10
N VAL A 693 -27.02 -27.39 34.55
CA VAL A 693 -26.72 -26.06 35.12
C VAL A 693 -26.29 -26.24 36.58
N GLY A 694 -25.05 -26.69 36.79
CA GLY A 694 -24.63 -27.22 38.11
C GLY A 694 -23.34 -26.67 38.72
N GLN A 695 -22.65 -25.69 38.12
CA GLN A 695 -21.39 -25.20 38.70
C GLN A 695 -21.29 -23.67 38.70
N SER A 696 -21.00 -23.11 39.87
CA SER A 696 -20.53 -21.72 40.03
C SER A 696 -19.35 -21.46 39.09
N PHE A 697 -19.28 -20.27 38.50
CA PHE A 697 -18.16 -19.89 37.65
C PHE A 697 -17.33 -18.82 38.34
N TYR A 698 -16.04 -19.09 38.49
CA TYR A 698 -15.08 -18.19 39.12
C TYR A 698 -14.17 -17.59 38.05
N SER A 699 -13.78 -16.33 38.26
CA SER A 699 -12.95 -15.62 37.30
C SER A 699 -11.59 -16.31 37.13
N PRO A 700 -11.20 -16.70 35.91
CA PRO A 700 -9.89 -17.29 35.67
C PRO A 700 -8.76 -16.23 35.63
N VAL A 701 -9.11 -14.95 35.70
CA VAL A 701 -8.19 -13.81 35.52
C VAL A 701 -8.56 -12.67 36.45
N ARG A 702 -7.58 -11.82 36.75
CA ARG A 702 -7.80 -10.54 37.43
C ARG A 702 -7.90 -9.43 36.39
N GLY A 703 -8.89 -8.55 36.52
CA GLY A 703 -9.08 -7.45 35.59
C GLY A 703 -10.27 -6.56 35.94
N LYS A 704 -10.38 -5.39 35.32
CA LYS A 704 -11.54 -4.52 35.44
C LYS A 704 -12.57 -4.89 34.37
N LEU A 705 -13.82 -5.15 34.75
CA LEU A 705 -14.88 -5.54 33.82
C LEU A 705 -15.28 -4.36 32.93
N GLU A 706 -14.86 -4.35 31.67
CA GLU A 706 -15.12 -3.24 30.74
C GLU A 706 -16.46 -3.38 30.02
N ILE A 707 -16.85 -4.60 29.65
CA ILE A 707 -18.08 -4.89 28.90
C ILE A 707 -18.72 -6.17 29.43
N ILE A 708 -20.04 -6.15 29.52
CA ILE A 708 -20.88 -7.33 29.69
C ILE A 708 -21.78 -7.43 28.46
N ASP A 709 -21.65 -8.52 27.72
CA ASP A 709 -22.64 -8.89 26.72
C ASP A 709 -23.66 -9.85 27.34
N TYR A 710 -24.82 -9.30 27.68
CA TYR A 710 -25.89 -10.09 28.26
C TYR A 710 -26.52 -11.09 27.27
N GLN A 711 -26.40 -10.91 25.95
CA GLN A 711 -26.97 -11.84 24.97
C GLN A 711 -26.13 -13.11 24.83
N SER A 712 -24.80 -12.97 24.75
CA SER A 712 -23.87 -14.11 24.64
C SER A 712 -23.36 -14.63 25.98
N GLY A 713 -23.57 -13.86 27.07
CA GLY A 713 -23.01 -14.15 28.38
C GLY A 713 -21.53 -13.80 28.52
N ILE A 714 -20.93 -13.14 27.53
CA ILE A 714 -19.49 -12.87 27.51
C ILE A 714 -19.13 -11.62 28.32
N LEU A 715 -18.07 -11.74 29.10
CA LEU A 715 -17.45 -10.69 29.88
C LEU A 715 -16.12 -10.31 29.26
N VAL A 716 -15.87 -9.01 29.08
CA VAL A 716 -14.58 -8.50 28.62
C VAL A 716 -13.94 -7.72 29.76
N LEU A 717 -12.83 -8.20 30.29
CA LEU A 717 -12.10 -7.59 31.39
C LEU A 717 -10.80 -6.97 30.89
N SER A 718 -10.45 -5.75 31.30
CA SER A 718 -9.13 -5.16 31.07
C SER A 718 -8.12 -5.56 32.15
N GLU A 719 -6.88 -5.79 31.75
CA GLU A 719 -5.77 -6.08 32.65
C GLU A 719 -5.57 -4.93 33.64
N MET A 720 -5.52 -5.26 34.92
CA MET A 720 -5.13 -4.33 35.97
C MET A 720 -3.61 -4.15 35.93
N GLN A 721 -3.15 -2.92 35.68
CA GLN A 721 -1.73 -2.58 35.53
C GLN A 721 -1.16 -1.93 36.80
N ASP A 722 -1.37 -2.55 37.95
CA ASP A 722 -0.84 -2.12 39.25
C ASP A 722 0.48 -2.82 39.60
N PHE A 723 1.36 -2.99 38.61
CA PHE A 723 2.58 -3.77 38.74
C PHE A 723 3.53 -3.22 39.82
N SER A 724 4.05 -4.11 40.68
CA SER A 724 5.05 -3.75 41.68
C SER A 724 6.33 -3.27 41.02
N LYS A 725 6.79 -2.06 41.38
CA LYS A 725 8.12 -1.54 40.99
C LYS A 725 9.25 -2.30 41.68
N HIS A 726 8.97 -2.96 42.81
CA HIS A 726 9.96 -3.69 43.61
C HIS A 726 9.97 -5.19 43.25
N PRO A 727 11.14 -5.84 43.26
CA PRO A 727 11.24 -7.29 43.04
C PRO A 727 10.44 -8.06 44.09
N VAL A 728 9.69 -9.06 43.64
CA VAL A 728 8.93 -9.97 44.50
C VAL A 728 9.65 -11.30 44.56
N TYR A 729 9.99 -11.73 45.79
CA TYR A 729 10.73 -12.96 46.06
C TYR A 729 9.79 -14.07 46.49
N ILE A 730 9.90 -15.23 45.85
CA ILE A 730 9.06 -16.39 46.12
C ILE A 730 9.94 -17.56 46.52
N ASN A 731 9.93 -17.92 47.80
CA ASN A 731 10.56 -19.15 48.26
C ASN A 731 9.66 -20.36 47.97
N LEU A 732 9.98 -21.14 46.94
CA LEU A 732 9.23 -22.32 46.55
C LEU A 732 9.34 -23.45 47.59
N ALA A 733 10.49 -23.57 48.26
CA ALA A 733 10.70 -24.60 49.28
C ALA A 733 9.72 -24.42 50.45
N ASP A 734 9.58 -23.18 50.93
CA ASP A 734 8.66 -22.82 52.01
C ASP A 734 7.21 -23.02 51.57
N ARG A 735 6.84 -22.51 50.38
CA ARG A 735 5.47 -22.59 49.84
C ARG A 735 5.01 -24.02 49.58
N MET A 736 5.93 -24.93 49.28
CA MET A 736 5.64 -26.34 49.01
C MET A 736 5.95 -27.27 50.18
N SER A 737 6.44 -26.74 51.32
CA SER A 737 6.87 -27.52 52.50
C SER A 737 7.84 -28.65 52.15
N THR A 738 8.88 -28.34 51.36
CA THR A 738 9.84 -29.32 50.86
C THR A 738 11.27 -28.76 50.81
N THR A 739 12.27 -29.59 50.50
CA THR A 739 13.65 -29.13 50.37
C THR A 739 13.83 -28.29 49.09
N PRO A 740 14.73 -27.28 49.07
CA PRO A 740 14.99 -26.45 47.89
C PRO A 740 15.23 -27.25 46.60
N ARG A 741 16.04 -28.32 46.71
CA ARG A 741 16.36 -29.20 45.58
C ARG A 741 15.14 -29.92 45.01
N LEU A 742 14.17 -30.30 45.86
CA LEU A 742 12.94 -30.97 45.42
C LEU A 742 11.92 -29.95 44.91
N ALA A 743 11.80 -28.78 45.55
CA ALA A 743 10.91 -27.69 45.12
C ALA A 743 11.19 -27.26 43.66
N MET A 744 12.47 -27.13 43.31
CA MET A 744 12.88 -26.74 41.97
C MET A 744 12.48 -27.72 40.86
N ARG A 745 12.22 -29.00 41.19
CA ARG A 745 11.73 -29.99 40.21
C ARG A 745 10.28 -29.73 39.78
N TYR A 746 9.53 -28.99 40.58
CA TYR A 746 8.12 -28.70 40.35
C TYR A 746 7.90 -27.33 39.71
N LEU A 747 8.95 -26.53 39.52
CA LEU A 747 8.88 -25.24 38.83
C LEU A 747 8.50 -25.45 37.36
N LYS A 748 7.49 -24.70 36.89
CA LYS A 748 6.94 -24.79 35.53
C LYS A 748 7.42 -23.68 34.60
N LYS A 749 8.00 -22.61 35.16
CA LYS A 749 8.46 -21.42 34.44
C LYS A 749 9.98 -21.32 34.44
N LYS A 750 10.55 -20.65 33.46
CA LYS A 750 12.01 -20.49 33.25
C LYS A 750 12.44 -19.04 33.48
N LEU A 751 13.74 -18.84 33.64
CA LEU A 751 14.35 -17.51 33.68
C LEU A 751 14.01 -16.77 32.37
N GLY A 752 13.56 -15.51 32.48
CA GLY A 752 13.11 -14.70 31.36
C GLY A 752 11.64 -14.88 30.96
N ASP A 753 10.92 -15.85 31.56
CA ASP A 753 9.49 -15.98 31.30
C ASP A 753 8.73 -14.79 31.90
N PHE A 754 7.87 -14.17 31.10
CA PHE A 754 6.88 -13.23 31.60
C PHE A 754 5.69 -13.99 32.19
N VAL A 755 5.31 -13.65 33.41
CA VAL A 755 4.27 -14.35 34.19
C VAL A 755 3.24 -13.36 34.73
N TYR A 756 1.98 -13.79 34.79
CA TYR A 756 0.86 -12.99 35.29
C TYR A 756 0.52 -13.38 36.73
N GLN A 757 0.02 -12.42 37.52
CA GLN A 757 -0.53 -12.73 38.83
C GLN A 757 -1.61 -13.82 38.71
N GLY A 758 -1.50 -14.85 39.54
CA GLY A 758 -2.37 -16.03 39.52
C GLY A 758 -1.86 -17.20 38.65
N ASP A 759 -0.88 -16.97 37.76
CA ASP A 759 -0.26 -18.02 36.94
C ASP A 759 0.31 -19.14 37.81
N LEU A 760 0.26 -20.37 37.30
CA LEU A 760 0.89 -21.51 37.96
C LEU A 760 2.41 -21.40 37.82
N LEU A 761 3.08 -21.13 38.94
CA LEU A 761 4.54 -21.03 39.02
C LEU A 761 5.17 -22.41 39.22
N ALA A 762 4.66 -23.18 40.18
CA ALA A 762 5.12 -24.54 40.46
C ALA A 762 3.95 -25.46 40.84
N GLN A 763 4.07 -26.74 40.49
CA GLN A 763 3.00 -27.73 40.71
C GLN A 763 3.56 -29.08 41.11
N ARG A 764 3.13 -29.57 42.28
CA ARG A 764 3.30 -30.97 42.70
C ARG A 764 1.94 -31.66 42.63
N LEU A 765 1.78 -32.56 41.66
CA LEU A 765 0.66 -33.49 41.58
C LEU A 765 0.86 -34.65 42.57
N MET A 766 -0.23 -35.33 42.93
CA MET A 766 -0.21 -36.46 43.87
C MET A 766 0.94 -37.42 43.57
N SER A 767 1.79 -37.67 44.56
CA SER A 767 2.83 -38.69 44.45
C SER A 767 2.21 -40.06 44.72
N THR A 768 2.39 -40.99 43.78
CA THR A 768 2.02 -42.41 43.90
C THR A 768 2.86 -43.08 45.01
N GLY A 769 2.44 -42.92 46.27
CA GLY A 769 3.01 -43.69 47.39
C GLY A 769 2.97 -43.07 48.78
N LYS A 770 2.67 -41.77 48.95
CA LYS A 770 2.73 -41.11 50.28
C LYS A 770 1.48 -40.32 50.71
N GLY A 771 0.42 -40.28 49.91
CA GLY A 771 -0.82 -39.59 50.29
C GLY A 771 -0.70 -38.06 50.43
N GLU A 772 0.36 -37.46 49.87
CA GLU A 772 0.53 -36.00 49.89
C GLU A 772 -0.49 -35.32 48.98
N GLU A 773 -1.19 -34.32 49.52
CA GLU A 773 -2.13 -33.50 48.75
C GLU A 773 -1.41 -32.69 47.65
N PRO A 774 -2.07 -32.46 46.51
CA PRO A 774 -1.51 -31.65 45.44
C PRO A 774 -1.24 -30.22 45.91
N CYS A 775 -0.06 -29.69 45.58
CA CYS A 775 0.36 -28.34 45.97
C CYS A 775 0.59 -27.49 44.72
N PHE A 776 -0.02 -26.31 44.71
CA PHE A 776 0.07 -25.34 43.63
C PHE A 776 0.64 -24.04 44.18
N VAL A 777 1.79 -23.61 43.65
CA VAL A 777 2.35 -22.29 43.94
C VAL A 777 2.01 -21.39 42.78
N ARG A 778 1.28 -20.31 43.06
CA ARG A 778 0.88 -19.31 42.06
C ARG A 778 1.76 -18.07 42.15
N VAL A 779 1.80 -17.34 41.03
CA VAL A 779 2.52 -16.08 40.91
C VAL A 779 1.77 -14.99 41.70
N PRO A 780 2.43 -14.29 42.63
CA PRO A 780 1.81 -13.25 43.47
C PRO A 780 1.71 -11.88 42.77
N SER A 781 2.52 -11.62 41.74
CA SER A 781 2.57 -10.35 41.01
C SER A 781 3.00 -10.56 39.57
N THR A 782 2.41 -9.81 38.63
CA THR A 782 2.79 -9.85 37.21
C THR A 782 4.20 -9.27 36.99
N GLY A 783 5.02 -9.91 36.16
CA GLY A 783 6.36 -9.46 35.82
C GLY A 783 7.19 -10.50 35.07
N GLU A 784 8.47 -10.20 34.83
CA GLU A 784 9.44 -11.14 34.26
C GLU A 784 10.15 -11.89 35.39
N ILE A 785 10.40 -13.20 35.22
CA ILE A 785 11.29 -13.94 36.12
C ILE A 785 12.72 -13.48 35.84
N THR A 786 13.26 -12.61 36.69
CA THR A 786 14.58 -12.00 36.51
C THR A 786 15.71 -12.81 37.14
N GLU A 787 15.41 -13.67 38.10
CA GLU A 787 16.39 -14.52 38.77
C GLU A 787 15.74 -15.80 39.33
N ILE A 788 16.51 -16.90 39.31
CA ILE A 788 16.15 -18.17 39.95
C ILE A 788 17.36 -18.66 40.77
N ASP A 789 17.28 -18.54 42.10
CA ASP A 789 18.28 -19.11 43.01
C ASP A 789 17.96 -20.59 43.24
N HIS A 790 18.70 -21.47 42.57
CA HIS A 790 18.54 -22.92 42.68
C HIS A 790 18.93 -23.50 44.05
N ALA A 791 19.80 -22.83 44.82
CA ALA A 791 20.26 -23.32 46.11
C ALA A 791 19.22 -23.04 47.21
N LYS A 792 18.58 -21.87 47.17
CA LYS A 792 17.54 -21.47 48.12
C LYS A 792 16.11 -21.71 47.63
N ALA A 793 15.95 -22.10 46.35
CA ALA A 793 14.67 -22.23 45.66
C ALA A 793 13.84 -20.93 45.68
N ILE A 794 14.52 -19.80 45.51
CA ILE A 794 13.88 -18.47 45.44
C ILE A 794 13.74 -18.07 43.98
N VAL A 795 12.52 -17.71 43.57
CA VAL A 795 12.24 -17.12 42.26
C VAL A 795 11.97 -15.62 42.45
N THR A 796 12.68 -14.78 41.71
CA THR A 796 12.50 -13.33 41.73
C THR A 796 11.69 -12.91 40.51
N ILE A 797 10.60 -12.19 40.75
CA ILE A 797 9.74 -11.62 39.71
C ILE A 797 9.82 -10.11 39.77
N GLN A 798 10.08 -9.46 38.65
CA GLN A 798 10.11 -8.01 38.55
C GLN A 798 9.53 -7.54 37.23
N TYR A 799 8.66 -6.53 37.27
CA TYR A 799 8.22 -5.86 36.06
C TYR A 799 9.23 -4.78 35.67
N LYS A 800 9.93 -4.94 34.54
CA LYS A 800 10.82 -3.90 34.00
C LYS A 800 9.97 -2.86 33.26
N ILE A 801 9.77 -1.70 33.90
CA ILE A 801 9.07 -0.57 33.29
C ILE A 801 10.05 0.14 32.34
N ASN A 802 9.77 0.08 31.05
CA ASN A 802 10.41 0.95 30.06
C ASN A 802 9.35 1.95 29.57
N PRO A 803 9.20 3.10 30.23
CA PRO A 803 8.17 4.07 29.85
C PRO A 803 8.49 4.64 28.47
N THR A 804 7.46 4.79 27.65
CA THR A 804 7.57 5.53 26.39
C THR A 804 7.28 6.99 26.67
N ASN A 805 8.31 7.84 26.62
CA ASN A 805 8.22 9.27 26.88
C ASN A 805 8.07 10.05 25.58
N TYR A 806 7.18 11.04 25.58
CA TYR A 806 6.94 11.93 24.46
C TYR A 806 7.36 13.35 24.87
N LEU A 807 8.32 13.90 24.12
CA LEU A 807 8.89 15.22 24.39
C LEU A 807 8.08 16.32 23.70
N SER A 808 8.20 17.54 24.22
CA SER A 808 7.70 18.74 23.52
C SER A 808 8.39 18.91 22.16
N HIS A 809 9.72 18.77 22.12
CA HIS A 809 10.65 19.18 21.05
C HIS A 809 10.60 20.66 20.64
N VAL A 810 9.66 21.44 21.16
CA VAL A 810 9.53 22.87 20.86
C VAL A 810 9.51 23.68 22.15
N HIS A 811 9.93 24.93 22.07
CA HIS A 811 9.71 25.92 23.12
C HIS A 811 8.36 26.61 22.84
N GLY A 812 7.40 26.45 23.75
CA GLY A 812 6.03 26.87 23.50
C GLY A 812 5.14 26.91 24.73
N VAL A 813 3.86 27.20 24.52
CA VAL A 813 2.82 27.23 25.55
C VAL A 813 1.81 26.14 25.27
N VAL A 814 1.38 25.43 26.30
CA VAL A 814 0.31 24.43 26.20
C VAL A 814 -1.03 25.13 25.95
N GLU A 815 -1.62 24.88 24.79
CA GLU A 815 -2.90 25.49 24.36
C GLU A 815 -4.10 24.62 24.75
N GLU A 816 -3.97 23.30 24.63
CA GLU A 816 -5.04 22.33 24.91
C GLU A 816 -4.46 21.05 25.53
N VAL A 817 -5.19 20.47 26.50
CA VAL A 817 -4.87 19.17 27.09
C VAL A 817 -6.13 18.30 27.05
N GLN A 818 -6.01 17.13 26.43
CA GLN A 818 -7.02 16.07 26.52
C GLN A 818 -6.49 14.98 27.44
N GLU A 819 -7.12 14.84 28.60
CA GLU A 819 -6.61 14.02 29.70
C GLU A 819 -6.26 12.59 29.27
N GLY A 820 -4.98 12.24 29.44
CA GLY A 820 -4.44 10.93 29.11
C GLY A 820 -4.38 10.57 27.62
N THR A 821 -4.66 11.50 26.71
CA THR A 821 -4.75 11.20 25.26
C THR A 821 -3.92 12.10 24.38
N SER A 822 -3.93 13.43 24.58
CA SER A 822 -3.15 14.36 23.76
C SER A 822 -2.86 15.68 24.48
N ILE A 823 -1.84 16.39 23.99
CA ILE A 823 -1.48 17.73 24.40
C ILE A 823 -1.08 18.55 23.17
N THR A 824 -1.62 19.77 23.04
CA THR A 824 -1.34 20.71 21.95
C THR A 824 -0.47 21.85 22.45
N ILE A 825 0.62 22.11 21.75
CA ILE A 825 1.65 23.10 22.12
C ILE A 825 1.75 24.14 21.02
N GLY A 826 1.45 25.40 21.34
CA GLY A 826 1.63 26.54 20.47
C GLY A 826 3.06 27.10 20.55
N PHE A 827 3.70 27.37 19.42
CA PHE A 827 5.05 27.90 19.34
C PHE A 827 5.21 28.88 18.16
N LYS A 828 6.28 29.68 18.18
CA LYS A 828 6.60 30.65 17.12
C LYS A 828 7.94 30.33 16.49
N GLY A 829 8.05 30.49 15.18
CA GLY A 829 9.29 30.24 14.47
C GLY A 829 9.22 30.56 12.98
N THR A 830 10.29 30.19 12.29
CA THR A 830 10.39 30.24 10.83
C THR A 830 10.60 28.82 10.30
N LYS A 831 9.75 28.35 9.38
CA LYS A 831 9.82 27.03 8.76
C LYS A 831 10.46 27.10 7.37
N LEU A 832 11.25 26.09 7.05
CA LEU A 832 11.69 25.75 5.70
C LEU A 832 11.33 24.29 5.41
N GLU A 833 10.65 24.05 4.29
CA GLU A 833 10.07 22.76 3.93
C GLU A 833 11.00 21.97 3.01
N GLY A 834 11.45 20.79 3.44
CA GLY A 834 12.26 19.86 2.64
C GLY A 834 11.40 18.92 1.78
N LYS A 835 12.05 17.99 1.08
CA LYS A 835 11.36 17.02 0.20
C LYS A 835 11.16 15.64 0.83
N LEU A 836 12.14 15.15 1.57
CA LEU A 836 12.11 13.83 2.20
C LEU A 836 12.78 13.85 3.57
N GLY A 837 12.12 13.29 4.58
CA GLY A 837 12.61 13.19 5.94
C GLY A 837 12.53 11.74 6.44
N LEU A 838 13.52 11.32 7.21
CA LEU A 838 13.58 9.97 7.80
C LEU A 838 13.99 10.06 9.27
N GLY A 839 13.53 9.07 10.04
CA GLY A 839 13.89 8.95 11.45
C GLY A 839 12.89 9.63 12.37
N SER A 840 13.27 9.79 13.63
CA SER A 840 12.40 10.35 14.66
C SER A 840 12.57 11.87 14.80
N ARG A 841 11.49 12.55 15.17
CA ARG A 841 11.49 13.99 15.51
C ARG A 841 12.62 14.34 16.47
N THR A 842 13.30 15.44 16.21
CA THR A 842 14.41 15.88 17.06
C THR A 842 14.46 17.41 17.17
N HIS A 843 15.31 17.89 18.06
CA HIS A 843 15.58 19.31 18.26
C HIS A 843 17.03 19.51 18.72
N GLY A 844 17.57 20.69 18.50
CA GLY A 844 18.92 21.06 18.91
C GLY A 844 19.34 22.41 18.34
N ASN A 845 20.50 22.91 18.77
CA ASN A 845 21.09 24.09 18.15
C ASN A 845 21.49 23.77 16.72
N PHE A 846 21.11 24.64 15.79
CA PHE A 846 21.41 24.48 14.38
C PHE A 846 22.85 24.89 14.08
N VAL A 847 23.52 24.11 13.27
CA VAL A 847 24.91 24.30 12.91
C VAL A 847 25.07 24.16 11.40
N TYR A 848 25.40 25.25 10.70
CA TYR A 848 25.56 25.26 9.24
C TYR A 848 27.02 25.08 8.78
N ALA A 849 27.29 24.26 7.77
CA ALA A 849 28.61 24.14 7.17
C ALA A 849 28.53 24.12 5.63
N ALA A 850 29.29 25.00 4.96
CA ALA A 850 29.28 25.09 3.50
C ALA A 850 30.17 24.03 2.82
N ASN A 851 31.08 23.41 3.58
CA ASN A 851 32.01 22.38 3.12
C ASN A 851 32.53 21.54 4.29
N MET A 852 33.20 20.43 3.98
CA MET A 852 33.69 19.48 4.97
C MET A 852 34.67 20.09 5.98
N ARG A 853 35.55 21.02 5.53
CA ARG A 853 36.53 21.66 6.43
C ARG A 853 35.86 22.52 7.48
N GLU A 854 34.80 23.24 7.11
CA GLU A 854 34.01 24.00 8.06
C GLU A 854 33.33 23.08 9.07
N LEU A 855 32.77 21.95 8.62
CA LEU A 855 32.10 20.99 9.50
C LEU A 855 33.05 20.41 10.56
N GLU A 856 34.27 20.03 10.17
CA GLU A 856 35.30 19.48 11.05
C GLU A 856 35.72 20.44 12.19
N LEU A 857 35.53 21.75 11.99
CA LEU A 857 35.85 22.77 12.98
C LEU A 857 34.72 23.01 14.00
N LYS A 858 33.53 22.44 13.77
CA LYS A 858 32.34 22.68 14.60
C LYS A 858 32.13 21.57 15.63
N THR A 859 31.55 21.95 16.77
CA THR A 859 31.11 20.98 17.79
C THR A 859 29.73 20.45 17.42
N LEU A 860 29.61 19.13 17.23
CA LEU A 860 28.38 18.51 16.73
C LEU A 860 27.54 17.82 17.81
N LYS A 861 28.03 17.75 19.04
CA LYS A 861 27.33 17.06 20.13
C LYS A 861 26.00 17.77 20.44
N ASP A 862 24.91 17.02 20.43
CA ASP A 862 23.54 17.48 20.70
C ASP A 862 23.03 18.57 19.73
N THR A 863 23.62 18.70 18.54
CA THR A 863 23.23 19.69 17.53
C THR A 863 22.42 19.10 16.38
N VAL A 864 21.83 19.99 15.58
CA VAL A 864 21.27 19.68 14.25
C VAL A 864 22.20 20.29 13.20
N VAL A 865 22.71 19.48 12.29
CA VAL A 865 23.71 19.90 11.30
C VAL A 865 23.03 20.21 9.96
N GLY A 866 23.24 21.40 9.42
CA GLY A 866 22.88 21.76 8.05
C GLY A 866 24.12 21.82 7.15
N ILE A 867 24.13 21.14 6.02
CA ILE A 867 25.26 21.16 5.08
C ILE A 867 24.86 21.68 3.70
N ASP A 868 25.78 22.32 2.98
CA ASP A 868 25.62 22.74 1.57
C ASP A 868 26.49 21.90 0.63
N PHE A 869 26.53 20.58 0.86
CA PHE A 869 27.17 19.60 -0.01
C PHE A 869 26.47 18.26 0.12
N ARG A 870 26.61 17.38 -0.87
CA ARG A 870 26.00 16.04 -0.87
C ARG A 870 26.49 15.21 0.32
N ALA A 871 25.57 14.49 0.96
CA ALA A 871 25.88 13.55 2.03
C ALA A 871 26.17 12.14 1.47
N ASP A 872 26.99 11.38 2.20
CA ASP A 872 27.24 9.95 2.01
C ASP A 872 27.21 9.22 3.38
N MET A 873 27.26 7.89 3.38
CA MET A 873 27.25 7.13 4.64
C MET A 873 28.48 7.37 5.51
N ASN A 874 29.63 7.71 4.93
CA ASN A 874 30.83 8.02 5.70
C ASN A 874 30.62 9.29 6.55
N LEU A 875 30.11 10.34 5.93
CA LEU A 875 29.76 11.60 6.58
C LEU A 875 28.68 11.38 7.65
N ILE A 876 27.62 10.63 7.32
CA ILE A 876 26.56 10.32 8.28
C ILE A 876 27.15 9.61 9.51
N ASN A 877 27.98 8.60 9.31
CA ASN A 877 28.62 7.88 10.42
C ASN A 877 29.53 8.78 11.27
N GLN A 878 30.26 9.70 10.64
CA GLN A 878 31.09 10.69 11.36
C GLN A 878 30.21 11.64 12.21
N ILE A 879 29.12 12.16 11.63
CA ILE A 879 28.17 13.05 12.32
C ILE A 879 27.48 12.34 13.48
N VAL A 880 27.04 11.09 13.29
CA VAL A 880 26.47 10.24 14.36
C VAL A 880 27.50 10.01 15.47
N THR A 881 28.74 9.66 15.12
CA THR A 881 29.81 9.41 16.11
C THR A 881 30.16 10.67 16.91
N ALA A 882 30.06 11.84 16.28
CA ALA A 882 30.26 13.13 16.94
C ALA A 882 29.07 13.54 17.85
N GLY A 883 27.97 12.78 17.85
CA GLY A 883 26.83 12.96 18.76
C GLY A 883 25.77 13.94 18.25
N ALA A 884 25.71 14.22 16.95
CA ALA A 884 24.63 15.04 16.39
C ALA A 884 23.29 14.30 16.43
N LYS A 885 22.21 15.06 16.61
CA LYS A 885 20.85 14.52 16.69
C LYS A 885 20.15 14.49 15.32
N GLY A 886 20.56 15.33 14.38
CA GLY A 886 19.96 15.41 13.05
C GLY A 886 20.87 16.02 11.99
N LEU A 887 20.56 15.72 10.73
CA LEU A 887 21.25 16.19 9.53
C LEU A 887 20.22 16.74 8.52
N VAL A 888 20.49 17.91 7.98
CA VAL A 888 19.74 18.53 6.89
C VAL A 888 20.71 18.80 5.73
N CYS A 889 20.46 18.20 4.55
CA CYS A 889 21.38 18.24 3.42
C CYS A 889 20.65 18.45 2.08
N PRO A 890 21.34 18.95 1.03
CA PRO A 890 20.74 19.09 -0.30
C PRO A 890 20.29 17.76 -0.88
N GLY A 891 21.14 16.73 -0.77
CA GLY A 891 20.91 15.43 -1.36
C GLY A 891 21.83 14.37 -0.76
N ILE A 892 21.44 13.13 -1.01
CA ILE A 892 22.19 11.89 -0.78
C ILE A 892 21.92 10.99 -1.99
N ASP A 893 22.85 10.10 -2.33
CA ASP A 893 22.54 9.08 -3.34
C ASP A 893 21.52 8.07 -2.77
N GLU A 894 20.54 7.66 -3.58
CA GLU A 894 19.44 6.83 -3.11
C GLU A 894 19.93 5.48 -2.53
N GLY A 895 20.94 4.85 -3.14
CA GLY A 895 21.55 3.62 -2.63
C GLY A 895 22.20 3.77 -1.24
N GLU A 896 22.79 4.93 -0.95
CA GLU A 896 23.31 5.26 0.38
C GLU A 896 22.16 5.42 1.39
N LEU A 897 21.05 6.00 0.95
CA LEU A 897 19.84 6.10 1.78
C LEU A 897 19.23 4.73 2.09
N VAL A 898 19.21 3.81 1.13
CA VAL A 898 18.78 2.41 1.36
C VAL A 898 19.63 1.75 2.44
N THR A 899 20.94 2.01 2.43
CA THR A 899 21.87 1.54 3.46
C THR A 899 21.58 2.17 4.83
N PHE A 900 21.33 3.49 4.87
CA PHE A 900 20.95 4.22 6.08
C PHE A 900 19.65 3.70 6.69
N LYS A 901 18.62 3.50 5.86
CA LYS A 901 17.28 3.02 6.25
C LYS A 901 17.25 1.52 6.55
N LYS A 902 18.20 0.74 6.03
CA LYS A 902 18.25 -0.74 6.03
C LYS A 902 17.11 -1.38 5.24
N GLY A 903 16.80 -0.79 4.09
CA GLY A 903 15.79 -1.30 3.16
C GLY A 903 15.34 -0.25 2.17
N GLU A 904 14.80 -0.71 1.04
CA GLU A 904 14.27 0.14 -0.03
C GLU A 904 13.23 1.14 0.50
N LEU A 905 13.12 2.30 -0.14
CA LEU A 905 12.15 3.33 0.25
C LEU A 905 10.70 2.84 0.16
N GLY A 906 10.37 2.12 -0.92
CA GLY A 906 9.02 1.62 -1.16
C GLY A 906 8.00 2.76 -1.31
N VAL A 907 6.84 2.60 -0.67
CA VAL A 907 5.84 3.68 -0.54
C VAL A 907 6.33 4.72 0.48
N ILE A 908 6.44 5.98 0.07
CA ILE A 908 6.95 7.05 0.94
C ILE A 908 5.88 7.48 1.96
N ASN A 909 6.00 6.91 3.16
CA ASN A 909 5.35 7.33 4.40
C ASN A 909 6.36 7.21 5.55
N THR A 910 7.23 8.21 5.69
CA THR A 910 8.43 8.16 6.54
C THR A 910 8.33 9.12 7.73
N GLY A 911 9.33 9.12 8.61
CA GLY A 911 9.44 10.01 9.79
C GLY A 911 9.04 9.36 11.12
N ASN A 912 9.02 8.03 11.16
CA ASN A 912 8.81 7.23 12.37
C ASN A 912 9.80 6.05 12.46
N GLU A 913 10.81 6.01 11.60
CA GLU A 913 11.82 4.97 11.58
C GLU A 913 12.78 5.10 12.77
N SER A 914 13.29 3.95 13.23
CA SER A 914 14.36 3.89 14.24
C SER A 914 15.73 4.00 13.57
N THR A 915 16.11 5.21 13.14
CA THR A 915 17.42 5.51 12.53
C THR A 915 18.42 6.04 13.56
N SER A 916 19.69 6.14 13.17
CA SER A 916 20.77 6.66 14.02
C SER A 916 20.70 8.17 14.25
N LEU A 917 20.10 8.93 13.32
CA LEU A 917 19.78 10.35 13.44
C LEU A 917 18.53 10.70 12.61
N CYS A 918 17.96 11.89 12.83
CA CYS A 918 16.92 12.45 11.97
C CYS A 918 17.53 13.06 10.70
N LEU A 919 17.15 12.60 9.52
CA LEU A 919 17.67 13.08 8.24
C LEU A 919 16.59 13.86 7.49
N ILE A 920 16.90 15.04 6.95
CA ILE A 920 16.04 15.78 6.01
C ILE A 920 16.84 16.11 4.75
N ILE A 921 16.30 15.70 3.60
CA ILE A 921 16.78 16.03 2.25
C ILE A 921 15.96 17.20 1.73
N THR A 922 16.63 18.29 1.36
CA THR A 922 15.96 19.54 0.98
C THR A 922 15.64 19.63 -0.51
N GLU A 923 16.51 19.08 -1.37
CA GLU A 923 16.38 19.16 -2.83
C GLU A 923 15.98 17.80 -3.42
N CYS A 924 16.94 16.98 -3.82
CA CYS A 924 16.72 15.74 -4.56
C CYS A 924 17.88 14.75 -4.34
N PHE A 925 17.68 13.49 -4.73
CA PHE A 925 18.75 12.50 -4.71
C PHE A 925 19.88 12.90 -5.65
N GLY A 926 21.11 12.78 -5.16
CA GLY A 926 22.32 13.20 -5.87
C GLY A 926 22.56 14.72 -5.90
N ALA A 927 21.73 15.55 -5.27
CA ALA A 927 21.94 17.00 -5.27
C ALA A 927 23.25 17.41 -4.55
N GLU A 928 24.06 18.19 -5.26
CA GLU A 928 25.37 18.62 -4.75
C GLU A 928 25.31 19.90 -3.90
N ARG A 929 24.27 20.73 -4.06
CA ARG A 929 24.17 22.05 -3.41
C ARG A 929 22.73 22.37 -3.06
N LEU A 930 22.57 23.19 -2.02
CA LEU A 930 21.30 23.79 -1.63
C LEU A 930 20.86 24.82 -2.66
N SER A 931 19.54 24.93 -2.84
CA SER A 931 18.93 26.08 -3.49
C SER A 931 19.24 27.38 -2.72
N THR A 932 19.12 28.50 -3.43
CA THR A 932 19.39 29.83 -2.86
C THR A 932 18.54 30.13 -1.63
N ALA A 933 17.28 29.68 -1.61
CA ALA A 933 16.38 29.87 -0.48
C ALA A 933 16.89 29.16 0.78
N PHE A 934 17.24 27.87 0.67
CA PHE A 934 17.79 27.10 1.79
C PHE A 934 19.13 27.64 2.27
N ARG A 935 20.06 27.96 1.35
CA ARG A 935 21.37 28.51 1.71
C ARG A 935 21.23 29.79 2.53
N ASN A 936 20.40 30.73 2.08
CA ASN A 936 20.17 31.99 2.77
C ASN A 936 19.54 31.77 4.15
N GLY A 937 18.55 30.86 4.24
CA GLY A 937 17.93 30.48 5.49
C GLY A 937 18.92 29.87 6.48
N PHE A 938 19.75 28.92 6.05
CA PHE A 938 20.72 28.24 6.92
C PHE A 938 21.80 29.18 7.44
N ILE A 939 22.29 30.10 6.61
CA ILE A 939 23.24 31.14 7.05
C ILE A 939 22.59 32.06 8.09
N LYS A 940 21.34 32.47 7.86
CA LYS A 940 20.58 33.37 8.74
C LYS A 940 20.31 32.77 10.12
N PHE A 941 20.11 31.45 10.19
CA PHE A 941 19.72 30.75 11.42
C PHE A 941 20.85 29.88 12.03
N ASP A 942 22.11 30.04 11.60
CA ASP A 942 23.25 29.36 12.23
C ASP A 942 23.33 29.73 13.72
N GLY A 943 23.38 28.72 14.59
CA GLY A 943 23.33 28.87 16.05
C GLY A 943 21.93 28.98 16.66
N ALA A 944 20.86 29.09 15.87
CA ALA A 944 19.50 29.14 16.40
C ALA A 944 19.02 27.76 16.90
N LEU A 945 18.15 27.75 17.90
CA LEU A 945 17.49 26.51 18.33
C LEU A 945 16.47 26.09 17.26
N CYS A 946 16.51 24.83 16.83
CA CYS A 946 15.60 24.33 15.80
C CYS A 946 14.95 22.99 16.18
N HIS A 947 13.83 22.71 15.52
CA HIS A 947 13.09 21.46 15.59
C HIS A 947 12.98 20.86 14.17
N LEU A 948 13.28 19.57 14.05
CA LEU A 948 13.08 18.78 12.83
C LEU A 948 11.80 17.95 12.93
N GLU A 949 10.93 18.14 11.94
CA GLU A 949 9.78 17.27 11.67
C GLU A 949 10.09 16.45 10.40
N PRO A 950 10.46 15.17 10.53
CA PRO A 950 10.84 14.34 9.38
C PRO A 950 9.64 13.71 8.66
N HIS A 951 8.40 13.84 9.17
CA HIS A 951 7.27 13.16 8.58
C HIS A 951 7.09 13.53 7.09
N THR A 952 7.17 12.53 6.22
CA THR A 952 6.98 12.72 4.79
C THR A 952 5.93 11.74 4.28
N ARG A 953 4.94 12.27 3.58
CA ARG A 953 3.93 11.52 2.84
C ARG A 953 3.73 12.21 1.50
N ILE A 954 4.02 11.52 0.41
CA ILE A 954 3.96 12.12 -0.93
C ILE A 954 2.61 11.97 -1.63
N ARG A 955 1.75 11.06 -1.15
CA ARG A 955 0.46 10.76 -1.80
C ARG A 955 -0.66 10.89 -0.78
N ALA A 956 -1.60 11.78 -1.06
CA ALA A 956 -2.88 11.99 -0.40
C ALA A 956 -2.80 12.24 1.14
N GLY A 957 -3.24 13.43 1.58
CA GLY A 957 -2.84 13.95 2.89
C GLY A 957 -1.34 14.25 2.91
N VAL A 958 -0.84 14.90 1.85
CA VAL A 958 0.59 15.17 1.63
C VAL A 958 1.16 15.89 2.84
N ALA A 959 2.25 15.33 3.37
CA ALA A 959 3.01 15.89 4.46
C ALA A 959 4.45 16.03 3.97
N ARG A 960 5.04 17.20 4.18
CA ARG A 960 6.42 17.47 3.81
C ARG A 960 7.23 17.71 5.08
N PRO A 961 8.47 17.21 5.14
CA PRO A 961 9.33 17.40 6.30
C PRO A 961 9.72 18.88 6.37
N TYR A 962 10.01 19.37 7.56
CA TYR A 962 10.49 20.74 7.72
C TYR A 962 11.50 20.88 8.85
N VAL A 963 12.35 21.90 8.70
CA VAL A 963 13.12 22.48 9.79
C VAL A 963 12.42 23.75 10.26
N CYS A 964 12.17 23.86 11.55
CA CYS A 964 11.62 25.06 12.16
C CYS A 964 12.63 25.69 13.12
N PHE A 965 13.03 26.93 12.84
CA PHE A 965 13.90 27.73 13.69
C PHE A 965 13.05 28.51 14.69
N MET A 966 13.21 28.21 15.97
CA MET A 966 12.39 28.77 17.06
C MET A 966 12.87 30.18 17.43
N LYS A 967 11.93 31.02 17.90
CA LYS A 967 12.18 32.37 18.38
C LYS A 967 12.18 32.48 19.90
#